data_AF-A0A946QVZ2-F1
#
_entry.id   AF-A0A946QVZ2-F1
#
_cell.length_a   1.000
_cell.length_b   1.000
_cell.length_c   1.000
_cell.angle_alpha   90.00
_cell.angle_beta   90.00
_cell.angle_gamma   90.00
#
_symmetry.space_group_name_H-M   'P 1'
#
loop_
_entity.id
_entity.type
_entity.pdbx_description
1 polymer ?
#
loop_
_entity_poly.entity_id
_entity_poly.type
_entity_poly.pdbx_seq_one_letter_code
_entity_poly.pdbx_strand_id
1 'polypeptide(L)'
;MKNILHFLTGLLLLLCINVDLKAQTYVGSNECKTCHTEKYDDWAASGHPYKFNVTPENVGPVYPAEAINFQSTWLENLGDGTHDWGDIAGVIGGYGWKTRFVGIDGHIIGSGGSSFSTGLGHNQFNFYGGEDHGWVDYEASNTNKIYNYSCFKCHTTGGTTEGSWLENVDGLGNFSEGGIGCEACHGPGSTHIANPTIENIDLVYEQVHLDNSLGGLSVNGLVQTPDPNGNDVNFMCGTCHNRSYTDPINSSGGFIKHHEQWDEFTATKHGAADLTCSTCHDPHKRTIWDGDGIIKTCTTCHNEHAETVNHATGVTCIDCHMPFAAKSGTTRGESGFKADVRSHIVSINTSTESMFTADGSAIKDDETRKASLSPHFACLGCHNDDSGDDIPDKTIEQVAAAAAGMHTIYTADDYRGSESCQACHTEKYNDWAASGHPYKFTVTPENLGPVYPAEAINFQSTWLENLGDGTHNWGDVAGVIGGYGWKTRFVGTDGHVIGSGGSAFSTGLGHNQFNFYGGEDHGWVNYETSNTNKLYNYSCFKCHTTGGDTEGTWLEGVEGLGTFTEGGVGCEACHGPGALHASAPTKENIDLVYEQAHLDNSLGGLSINGVVQTPDANGNDVNFMCGTCHNRSYTDPINSSGGFIKHHEQWDEFTATEHGEYGFSCVTCHDPHKRTIWDGDGITKTCESCHDYQSTHVKHSAGVSCIDCHMPFAAKSGTTRGESGYKGDVRSHLFTINTSTESMFTEDGSAVKDDETREAALSPHFACLGCHNDDPNDNIPDKTIEQAAAFSKEMHAYPTSANLTAFDSALKIYPNPSKGSFYFSMKIDEPGNAYLRIFDITGKNVYTTIHENNFVGINEIIWDGKDGWGTDINPGFYFVEINVGNKSFSGKIIKL
;
A
#
# COMPACT_ATOMS: atom_id res chain seq x y z
N MET A 1 6.11 70.42 16.71
CA MET A 1 5.96 71.87 16.43
C MET A 1 7.32 72.45 16.07
N LYS A 2 7.44 72.99 14.85
CA LYS A 2 8.44 73.97 14.36
C LYS A 2 9.89 73.44 14.18
N ASN A 3 10.28 73.15 12.93
CA ASN A 3 10.88 74.09 11.97
C ASN A 3 12.29 74.53 12.36
N ILE A 4 13.31 73.93 11.73
CA ILE A 4 14.41 74.69 11.12
C ILE A 4 14.72 74.06 9.77
N LEU A 5 14.28 74.74 8.73
CA LEU A 5 14.58 74.52 7.32
C LEU A 5 15.29 75.79 6.83
N HIS A 6 16.20 75.61 5.87
CA HIS A 6 16.85 76.60 5.01
C HIS A 6 18.19 77.17 5.48
N PHE A 7 19.28 76.61 4.96
CA PHE A 7 20.21 77.35 4.10
C PHE A 7 21.03 76.35 3.27
N LEU A 8 21.32 76.71 2.01
CA LEU A 8 22.18 76.03 1.02
C LEU A 8 21.49 75.11 -0.01
N THR A 9 20.48 75.65 -0.69
CA THR A 9 20.34 75.48 -2.14
C THR A 9 21.34 76.42 -2.83
N GLY A 10 22.29 75.88 -3.60
CA GLY A 10 23.06 76.72 -4.52
C GLY A 10 24.47 76.30 -4.93
N LEU A 11 24.81 75.00 -5.05
CA LEU A 11 26.00 74.60 -5.85
C LEU A 11 26.06 73.08 -6.12
N LEU A 12 25.13 72.49 -6.87
CA LEU A 12 25.37 71.14 -7.44
C LEU A 12 24.40 70.87 -8.61
N LEU A 13 24.50 71.72 -9.64
CA LEU A 13 24.10 71.37 -11.01
C LEU A 13 25.39 71.04 -11.77
N LEU A 14 25.40 69.93 -12.51
CA LEU A 14 26.53 69.26 -13.20
C LEU A 14 27.31 68.22 -12.39
N LEU A 15 26.63 67.13 -12.05
CA LEU A 15 27.16 65.77 -12.15
C LEU A 15 25.98 64.84 -12.46
N CYS A 16 25.45 64.97 -13.68
CA CYS A 16 24.68 63.88 -14.28
C CYS A 16 25.68 62.75 -14.55
N ILE A 17 25.88 61.89 -13.56
CA ILE A 17 26.34 60.54 -13.82
C ILE A 17 25.15 59.90 -14.55
N ASN A 18 25.24 59.86 -15.89
CA ASN A 18 24.54 58.86 -16.66
C ASN A 18 25.05 57.51 -16.15
N VAL A 19 24.37 56.95 -15.16
CA VAL A 19 24.42 55.51 -14.94
C VAL A 19 23.60 54.97 -16.09
N ASP A 20 24.27 54.62 -17.20
CA ASP A 20 23.71 53.68 -18.16
C ASP A 20 23.35 52.43 -17.34
N LEU A 21 22.07 52.24 -17.03
CA LEU A 21 21.56 50.91 -16.72
C LEU A 21 21.75 50.11 -18.01
N LYS A 22 22.90 49.44 -18.14
CA LYS A 22 23.07 48.43 -19.17
C LYS A 22 22.07 47.32 -18.86
N ALA A 23 21.14 47.09 -19.78
CA ALA A 23 20.33 45.88 -19.79
C ALA A 23 21.26 44.67 -19.69
N GLN A 24 20.91 43.68 -18.85
CA GLN A 24 21.69 42.46 -18.73
C GLN A 24 21.74 41.74 -20.08
N THR A 25 22.85 41.09 -20.39
CA THR A 25 23.06 40.34 -21.63
C THR A 25 23.22 38.86 -21.35
N TYR A 26 22.77 38.03 -22.29
CA TYR A 26 23.01 36.59 -22.25
C TYR A 26 24.51 36.30 -22.38
N VAL A 27 25.02 35.42 -21.52
CA VAL A 27 26.45 35.02 -21.47
C VAL A 27 26.68 33.58 -21.90
N GLY A 28 25.62 32.78 -22.00
CA GLY A 28 25.63 31.39 -22.43
C GLY A 28 25.85 30.41 -21.27
N SER A 29 25.23 29.22 -21.39
CA SER A 29 25.26 28.19 -20.34
C SER A 29 26.68 27.71 -19.98
N ASN A 30 27.62 27.77 -20.92
CA ASN A 30 29.03 27.40 -20.68
C ASN A 30 29.72 28.27 -19.63
N GLU A 31 29.37 29.55 -19.52
CA GLU A 31 29.96 30.44 -18.51
C GLU A 31 29.51 30.02 -17.10
N CYS A 32 28.27 29.54 -16.96
CA CYS A 32 27.69 29.06 -15.70
C CYS A 32 28.46 27.84 -15.13
N LYS A 33 29.00 26.99 -16.02
CA LYS A 33 29.76 25.77 -15.64
C LYS A 33 30.92 26.07 -14.69
N THR A 34 31.57 27.21 -14.86
CA THR A 34 32.78 27.56 -14.10
C THR A 34 32.55 27.65 -12.59
N CYS A 35 31.33 28.00 -12.18
CA CYS A 35 30.92 28.08 -10.78
C CYS A 35 29.90 26.99 -10.39
N HIS A 36 29.09 26.50 -11.33
CA HIS A 36 27.99 25.56 -11.10
C HIS A 36 28.19 24.23 -11.82
N THR A 37 29.36 23.61 -11.67
CA THR A 37 29.74 22.38 -12.39
C THR A 37 28.71 21.26 -12.26
N GLU A 38 28.24 20.97 -11.03
CA GLU A 38 27.28 19.88 -10.78
C GLU A 38 25.95 20.13 -11.50
N LYS A 39 25.38 21.33 -11.36
CA LYS A 39 24.12 21.69 -12.03
C LYS A 39 24.25 21.77 -13.54
N TYR A 40 25.41 22.21 -14.04
CA TYR A 40 25.70 22.18 -15.46
C TYR A 40 25.76 20.75 -15.98
N ASP A 41 26.45 19.84 -15.29
CA ASP A 41 26.61 18.45 -15.73
C ASP A 41 25.26 17.71 -15.68
N ASP A 42 24.43 17.93 -14.65
CA ASP A 42 23.04 17.44 -14.58
C ASP A 42 22.21 17.95 -15.78
N TRP A 43 22.23 19.26 -16.03
CA TRP A 43 21.51 19.90 -17.14
C TRP A 43 21.98 19.39 -18.51
N ALA A 44 23.29 19.28 -18.72
CA ALA A 44 23.89 18.79 -19.96
C ALA A 44 23.56 17.31 -20.22
N ALA A 45 23.26 16.56 -19.17
CA ALA A 45 22.77 15.19 -19.21
C ALA A 45 21.25 15.08 -19.33
N SER A 46 20.52 16.20 -19.48
CA SER A 46 19.07 16.25 -19.72
C SER A 46 18.73 16.52 -21.19
N GLY A 47 17.44 16.46 -21.54
CA GLY A 47 16.97 16.77 -22.90
C GLY A 47 16.82 18.26 -23.23
N HIS A 48 16.79 19.14 -22.22
CA HIS A 48 16.62 20.59 -22.38
C HIS A 48 17.65 21.26 -23.31
N PRO A 49 18.99 21.05 -23.14
CA PRO A 49 20.00 21.64 -24.03
C PRO A 49 19.82 21.25 -25.50
N TYR A 50 19.28 20.06 -25.75
CA TYR A 50 19.20 19.49 -27.10
C TYR A 50 17.84 19.68 -27.75
N LYS A 51 16.96 20.51 -27.17
CA LYS A 51 15.64 20.77 -27.76
C LYS A 51 15.75 21.40 -29.15
N PHE A 52 16.81 22.19 -29.38
CA PHE A 52 17.20 22.66 -30.70
C PHE A 52 18.72 22.74 -30.83
N ASN A 53 19.25 22.16 -31.90
CA ASN A 53 20.67 22.19 -32.22
C ASN A 53 20.86 22.89 -33.56
N VAL A 54 21.68 23.95 -33.59
CA VAL A 54 22.14 24.55 -34.85
C VAL A 54 23.21 23.63 -35.45
N THR A 55 23.18 23.45 -36.77
CA THR A 55 24.12 22.56 -37.49
C THR A 55 25.07 23.37 -38.37
N PRO A 56 26.10 24.02 -37.80
CA PRO A 56 27.09 24.72 -38.62
C PRO A 56 27.95 23.73 -39.41
N GLU A 57 28.41 24.16 -40.60
CA GLU A 57 29.44 23.48 -41.40
C GLU A 57 29.08 22.08 -41.94
N ASN A 58 27.79 21.81 -42.21
CA ASN A 58 27.29 20.54 -42.75
C ASN A 58 27.60 19.34 -41.82
N VAL A 59 27.60 19.56 -40.51
CA VAL A 59 27.81 18.52 -39.50
C VAL A 59 26.57 18.38 -38.62
N GLY A 60 26.16 17.14 -38.38
CA GLY A 60 25.06 16.83 -37.48
C GLY A 60 25.36 17.13 -36.00
N PRO A 61 24.33 17.28 -35.16
CA PRO A 61 24.49 17.57 -33.73
C PRO A 61 25.17 16.42 -32.98
N VAL A 62 25.75 16.71 -31.81
CA VAL A 62 26.35 15.71 -30.92
C VAL A 62 25.49 15.59 -29.67
N TYR A 63 25.12 14.36 -29.33
CA TYR A 63 24.36 14.05 -28.11
C TYR A 63 25.23 13.27 -27.11
N PRO A 64 24.87 13.28 -25.82
CA PRO A 64 25.46 12.41 -24.81
C PRO A 64 25.33 10.93 -25.21
N ALA A 65 26.28 10.10 -24.78
CA ALA A 65 26.35 8.70 -25.17
C ALA A 65 25.13 7.87 -24.70
N GLU A 66 24.49 8.31 -23.63
CA GLU A 66 23.28 7.73 -23.04
C GLU A 66 22.06 7.93 -23.96
N ALA A 67 22.05 8.98 -24.78
CA ALA A 67 20.97 9.27 -25.71
C ALA A 67 21.10 8.40 -26.97
N ILE A 68 20.54 7.19 -26.92
CA ILE A 68 20.45 6.32 -28.10
C ILE A 68 19.58 7.00 -29.15
N ASN A 69 20.19 7.33 -30.28
CA ASN A 69 19.54 7.97 -31.39
C ASN A 69 20.03 7.35 -32.71
N PHE A 70 19.18 7.39 -33.73
CA PHE A 70 19.46 6.80 -35.04
C PHE A 70 20.08 7.82 -36.00
N GLN A 71 20.95 8.70 -35.49
CA GLN A 71 21.44 9.86 -36.26
C GLN A 71 22.08 9.48 -37.60
N SER A 72 22.72 8.33 -37.70
CA SER A 72 23.34 7.87 -38.95
C SER A 72 22.35 7.62 -40.09
N THR A 73 21.06 7.37 -39.80
CA THR A 73 20.04 7.03 -40.81
C THR A 73 19.02 8.15 -41.06
N TRP A 74 19.08 9.25 -40.28
CA TRP A 74 18.09 10.32 -40.35
C TRP A 74 17.94 10.94 -41.74
N LEU A 75 19.04 11.18 -42.45
CA LEU A 75 18.97 11.88 -43.73
C LEU A 75 18.59 10.95 -44.90
N GLU A 76 18.82 9.64 -44.77
CA GLU A 76 18.54 8.64 -45.81
C GLU A 76 17.06 8.60 -46.20
N ASN A 77 16.18 8.98 -45.27
CA ASN A 77 14.74 8.89 -45.43
C ASN A 77 14.04 10.23 -45.16
N LEU A 78 14.74 11.33 -44.94
CA LEU A 78 14.10 12.63 -44.73
C LEU A 78 13.43 13.09 -46.03
N GLY A 79 12.13 13.37 -46.01
CA GLY A 79 11.40 13.81 -47.20
C GLY A 79 11.49 12.80 -48.36
N ASP A 80 12.20 13.16 -49.42
CA ASP A 80 12.47 12.28 -50.58
C ASP A 80 13.76 11.44 -50.47
N GLY A 81 14.49 11.54 -49.34
CA GLY A 81 15.72 10.79 -49.08
C GLY A 81 16.95 11.31 -49.83
N THR A 82 16.90 12.54 -50.37
CA THR A 82 18.01 13.13 -51.14
C THR A 82 18.86 14.14 -50.38
N HIS A 83 18.52 14.41 -49.11
CA HIS A 83 19.17 15.48 -48.33
C HIS A 83 20.49 15.06 -47.71
N ASP A 84 21.38 16.02 -47.54
CA ASP A 84 22.57 15.90 -46.71
C ASP A 84 22.60 17.00 -45.62
N TRP A 85 23.61 16.95 -44.75
CA TRP A 85 23.71 17.92 -43.65
C TRP A 85 23.90 19.37 -44.12
N GLY A 86 24.25 19.62 -45.38
CA GLY A 86 24.30 20.94 -45.99
C GLY A 86 22.94 21.53 -46.32
N ASP A 87 21.89 20.71 -46.43
CA ASP A 87 20.51 21.18 -46.56
C ASP A 87 19.90 21.55 -45.20
N ILE A 88 20.54 21.16 -44.08
CA ILE A 88 20.02 21.29 -42.72
C ILE A 88 20.63 22.50 -42.00
N ALA A 89 19.78 23.42 -41.57
CA ALA A 89 20.13 24.56 -40.72
C ALA A 89 20.06 24.24 -39.22
N GLY A 90 19.20 23.31 -38.83
CA GLY A 90 19.11 22.87 -37.44
C GLY A 90 18.21 21.66 -37.23
N VAL A 91 18.35 21.06 -36.06
CA VAL A 91 17.64 19.84 -35.64
C VAL A 91 16.82 20.13 -34.38
N ILE A 92 15.54 19.82 -34.41
CA ILE A 92 14.62 19.96 -33.28
C ILE A 92 14.48 18.61 -32.59
N GLY A 93 14.95 18.49 -31.34
CA GLY A 93 14.94 17.24 -30.58
C GLY A 93 16.13 16.34 -30.91
N GLY A 94 15.91 15.02 -30.96
CA GLY A 94 16.96 14.03 -31.21
C GLY A 94 17.58 13.38 -29.96
N TYR A 95 17.27 13.88 -28.78
CA TYR A 95 17.71 13.31 -27.50
C TYR A 95 16.84 12.10 -27.11
N GLY A 96 17.19 10.89 -27.58
CA GLY A 96 16.57 9.63 -27.17
C GLY A 96 15.07 9.48 -27.48
N TRP A 97 14.50 10.37 -28.29
CA TRP A 97 13.07 10.45 -28.56
C TRP A 97 12.76 10.75 -30.04
N LYS A 98 12.18 11.90 -30.38
CA LYS A 98 11.86 12.25 -31.78
C LYS A 98 12.69 13.41 -32.29
N THR A 99 12.81 13.50 -33.61
CA THR A 99 13.57 14.56 -34.29
C THR A 99 12.81 15.13 -35.48
N ARG A 100 13.10 16.40 -35.80
CA ARG A 100 12.64 17.12 -37.01
C ARG A 100 13.76 18.03 -37.51
N PHE A 101 13.68 18.43 -38.77
CA PHE A 101 14.78 19.10 -39.46
C PHE A 101 14.33 20.44 -40.04
N VAL A 102 15.10 21.48 -39.74
CA VAL A 102 14.94 22.82 -40.31
C VAL A 102 15.89 22.94 -41.49
N GLY A 103 15.38 23.25 -42.67
CA GLY A 103 16.18 23.47 -43.86
C GLY A 103 16.88 24.83 -43.85
N ILE A 104 17.89 24.99 -44.70
CA ILE A 104 18.59 26.28 -44.91
C ILE A 104 17.69 27.40 -45.47
N ASP A 105 16.47 27.06 -45.89
CA ASP A 105 15.40 28.00 -46.25
C ASP A 105 14.54 28.42 -45.05
N GLY A 106 14.90 28.00 -43.84
CA GLY A 106 14.20 28.28 -42.59
C GLY A 106 12.93 27.46 -42.35
N HIS A 107 12.50 26.63 -43.30
CA HIS A 107 11.28 25.83 -43.17
C HIS A 107 11.56 24.46 -42.59
N ILE A 108 10.55 23.83 -42.00
CA ILE A 108 10.65 22.39 -41.70
C ILE A 108 10.66 21.64 -43.03
N ILE A 109 11.72 20.86 -43.27
CA ILE A 109 11.85 20.06 -44.50
C ILE A 109 10.62 19.16 -44.65
N GLY A 110 10.14 18.93 -45.87
CA GLY A 110 8.94 18.12 -46.10
C GLY A 110 7.61 18.87 -45.90
N SER A 111 7.63 20.09 -45.33
CA SER A 111 6.42 20.93 -45.20
C SER A 111 6.07 21.63 -46.52
N GLY A 112 4.83 22.11 -46.63
CA GLY A 112 4.32 22.72 -47.87
C GLY A 112 4.99 24.05 -48.23
N GLY A 113 5.70 24.67 -47.29
CA GLY A 113 6.45 25.91 -47.50
C GLY A 113 7.93 25.70 -47.78
N SER A 114 8.45 24.49 -47.54
CA SER A 114 9.86 24.21 -47.72
C SER A 114 10.22 24.04 -49.19
N SER A 115 11.38 24.57 -49.55
CA SER A 115 12.07 24.34 -50.82
C SER A 115 12.67 22.94 -50.91
N PHE A 116 12.74 22.22 -49.78
CA PHE A 116 13.28 20.88 -49.65
C PHE A 116 12.15 19.88 -49.41
N SER A 117 11.92 18.99 -50.39
CA SER A 117 10.84 18.00 -50.36
C SER A 117 9.43 18.61 -50.13
N THR A 118 9.10 19.69 -50.85
CA THR A 118 7.88 20.47 -50.66
C THR A 118 6.61 19.62 -50.52
N GLY A 119 6.02 19.65 -49.33
CA GLY A 119 4.76 18.96 -49.02
C GLY A 119 4.80 17.44 -49.07
N LEU A 120 5.98 16.82 -49.17
CA LEU A 120 6.12 15.36 -49.22
C LEU A 120 5.95 14.71 -47.84
N GLY A 121 5.97 15.47 -46.75
CA GLY A 121 5.90 14.93 -45.40
C GLY A 121 7.20 14.22 -45.00
N HIS A 122 7.08 13.08 -44.33
CA HIS A 122 8.20 12.25 -43.88
C HIS A 122 9.29 13.08 -43.18
N ASN A 123 8.87 13.92 -42.23
CA ASN A 123 9.66 15.01 -41.66
C ASN A 123 9.69 15.02 -40.13
N GLN A 124 9.12 13.99 -39.51
CA GLN A 124 9.33 13.67 -38.12
C GLN A 124 9.70 12.20 -38.00
N PHE A 125 10.87 11.94 -37.43
CA PHE A 125 11.32 10.59 -37.14
C PHE A 125 11.16 10.29 -35.65
N ASN A 126 10.50 9.19 -35.33
CA ASN A 126 10.19 8.80 -33.95
C ASN A 126 11.03 7.59 -33.54
N PHE A 127 11.68 7.70 -32.39
CA PHE A 127 12.36 6.60 -31.74
C PHE A 127 12.17 6.72 -30.22
N TYR A 128 12.32 5.63 -29.48
CA TYR A 128 12.48 5.67 -28.01
C TYR A 128 13.00 4.30 -27.55
N GLY A 129 13.64 4.24 -26.39
CA GLY A 129 14.10 2.95 -25.82
C GLY A 129 15.13 2.20 -26.68
N GLY A 130 15.75 2.87 -27.66
CA GLY A 130 16.64 2.24 -28.63
C GLY A 130 15.91 1.52 -29.78
N GLU A 131 14.61 1.75 -29.94
CA GLU A 131 13.78 1.20 -31.00
C GLU A 131 13.38 2.28 -32.03
N ASP A 132 13.34 1.88 -33.30
CA ASP A 132 12.90 2.70 -34.43
C ASP A 132 11.38 2.57 -34.60
N HIS A 133 10.65 3.68 -34.46
CA HIS A 133 9.19 3.75 -34.67
C HIS A 133 8.80 4.45 -35.97
N GLY A 134 9.78 4.66 -36.85
CA GLY A 134 9.57 5.14 -38.20
C GLY A 134 9.26 6.62 -38.31
N TRP A 135 8.99 7.00 -39.56
CA TRP A 135 8.70 8.37 -39.98
C TRP A 135 7.21 8.63 -40.04
N VAL A 136 6.82 9.85 -39.70
CA VAL A 136 5.45 10.35 -39.84
C VAL A 136 5.42 11.74 -40.45
N ASP A 137 4.27 12.08 -41.03
CA ASP A 137 4.02 13.41 -41.57
C ASP A 137 3.67 14.38 -40.43
N TYR A 138 4.44 15.45 -40.33
CA TYR A 138 4.20 16.55 -39.42
C TYR A 138 3.97 17.83 -40.22
N GLU A 139 2.74 18.34 -40.19
CA GLU A 139 2.36 19.59 -40.85
C GLU A 139 2.76 19.63 -42.35
N ALA A 140 2.70 18.48 -43.03
CA ALA A 140 3.20 18.32 -44.40
C ALA A 140 2.55 19.32 -45.38
N SER A 141 1.25 19.62 -45.24
CA SER A 141 0.56 20.57 -46.12
C SER A 141 0.71 22.04 -45.71
N ASN A 142 1.37 22.33 -44.58
CA ASN A 142 1.43 23.67 -44.01
C ASN A 142 2.48 24.53 -44.73
N THR A 143 2.02 25.53 -45.48
CA THR A 143 2.90 26.43 -46.25
C THR A 143 3.64 27.45 -45.40
N ASN A 144 3.27 27.61 -44.12
CA ASN A 144 3.84 28.60 -43.21
C ASN A 144 4.63 27.94 -42.07
N LYS A 145 5.00 26.66 -42.21
CA LYS A 145 5.71 25.93 -41.16
C LYS A 145 7.21 26.26 -41.15
N ILE A 146 7.49 27.47 -40.72
CA ILE A 146 8.83 28.07 -40.63
C ILE A 146 9.35 28.07 -39.19
N TYR A 147 10.66 27.94 -39.01
CA TYR A 147 11.30 27.94 -37.69
C TYR A 147 11.63 29.38 -37.25
N ASN A 148 10.69 29.99 -36.54
CA ASN A 148 10.75 31.39 -36.09
C ASN A 148 10.43 31.51 -34.58
N TYR A 149 10.17 32.73 -34.10
CA TYR A 149 9.84 33.01 -32.70
C TYR A 149 8.76 32.10 -32.08
N SER A 150 7.77 31.64 -32.88
CA SER A 150 6.74 30.72 -32.40
C SER A 150 7.29 29.36 -31.94
N CYS A 151 8.47 28.97 -32.44
CA CYS A 151 9.24 27.82 -31.96
C CYS A 151 10.28 28.23 -30.92
N PHE A 152 10.96 29.37 -31.11
CA PHE A 152 12.05 29.82 -30.23
C PHE A 152 11.64 29.93 -28.78
N LYS A 153 10.44 30.46 -28.53
CA LYS A 153 9.91 30.66 -27.18
C LYS A 153 9.92 29.41 -26.30
N CYS A 154 9.92 28.21 -26.89
CA CYS A 154 9.98 26.94 -26.15
C CYS A 154 11.21 26.08 -26.47
N HIS A 155 12.00 26.44 -27.48
CA HIS A 155 13.07 25.58 -28.01
C HIS A 155 14.45 26.25 -28.00
N THR A 156 14.57 27.51 -27.59
CA THR A 156 15.82 28.28 -27.59
C THR A 156 15.92 29.16 -26.35
N THR A 157 17.11 29.70 -26.08
CA THR A 157 17.36 30.62 -24.98
C THR A 157 17.50 32.05 -25.50
N GLY A 158 16.77 32.98 -24.89
CA GLY A 158 16.79 34.41 -25.27
C GLY A 158 16.25 34.67 -26.67
N GLY A 159 15.19 33.95 -27.07
CA GLY A 159 14.53 34.15 -28.35
C GLY A 159 13.91 35.53 -28.49
N THR A 160 13.93 36.10 -29.70
CA THR A 160 13.34 37.39 -30.04
C THR A 160 12.72 37.35 -31.44
N THR A 161 11.79 38.26 -31.72
CA THR A 161 11.24 38.46 -33.07
C THR A 161 12.15 39.31 -33.97
N GLU A 162 13.25 39.86 -33.45
CA GLU A 162 14.12 40.77 -34.17
C GLU A 162 15.23 40.02 -34.94
N GLY A 163 15.54 40.50 -36.14
CA GLY A 163 16.62 39.96 -36.97
C GLY A 163 16.29 38.59 -37.60
N SER A 164 17.35 37.84 -37.89
CA SER A 164 17.26 36.47 -38.36
C SER A 164 18.47 35.66 -37.88
N TRP A 165 18.22 34.46 -37.37
CA TRP A 165 19.26 33.50 -36.99
C TRP A 165 19.87 32.79 -38.21
N LEU A 166 19.19 32.80 -39.36
CA LEU A 166 19.73 32.27 -40.63
C LEU A 166 20.15 33.38 -41.56
N GLU A 167 21.37 33.23 -42.09
CA GLU A 167 21.88 34.10 -43.14
C GLU A 167 21.02 33.94 -44.41
N ASN A 168 20.59 35.05 -45.01
CA ASN A 168 19.80 35.10 -46.24
C ASN A 168 18.32 34.70 -46.14
N VAL A 169 17.79 34.48 -44.94
CA VAL A 169 16.34 34.31 -44.73
C VAL A 169 15.86 35.43 -43.81
N ASP A 170 15.09 36.39 -44.32
CA ASP A 170 14.68 37.56 -43.54
C ASP A 170 13.55 37.23 -42.56
N GLY A 171 13.58 37.85 -41.37
CA GLY A 171 12.44 37.92 -40.46
C GLY A 171 12.14 36.64 -39.66
N LEU A 172 13.10 35.74 -39.49
CA LEU A 172 12.93 34.57 -38.62
C LEU A 172 12.94 34.92 -37.13
N GLY A 173 13.51 36.07 -36.76
CA GLY A 173 13.91 36.38 -35.40
C GLY A 173 15.27 35.75 -35.05
N ASN A 174 15.74 35.95 -33.82
CA ASN A 174 17.05 35.48 -33.37
C ASN A 174 16.99 34.93 -31.94
N PHE A 175 18.04 34.24 -31.49
CA PHE A 175 18.18 33.70 -30.14
C PHE A 175 19.65 33.76 -29.68
N SER A 176 19.88 33.62 -28.38
CA SER A 176 21.23 33.69 -27.80
C SER A 176 21.92 32.32 -27.76
N GLU A 177 21.17 31.26 -27.47
CA GLU A 177 21.66 29.88 -27.44
C GLU A 177 20.58 28.92 -27.96
N GLY A 178 21.00 27.87 -28.69
CA GLY A 178 20.09 26.80 -29.13
C GLY A 178 19.71 25.89 -27.96
N GLY A 179 18.45 25.47 -27.90
CA GLY A 179 17.94 24.68 -26.77
C GLY A 179 17.59 25.52 -25.55
N ILE A 180 17.13 24.85 -24.51
CA ILE A 180 16.77 25.46 -23.22
C ILE A 180 18.02 25.42 -22.32
N GLY A 181 18.73 26.55 -22.28
CA GLY A 181 19.93 26.79 -21.48
C GLY A 181 19.63 27.37 -20.11
N CYS A 182 20.67 27.59 -19.30
CA CYS A 182 20.55 28.08 -17.93
C CYS A 182 19.74 29.40 -17.88
N GLU A 183 20.05 30.31 -18.79
CA GLU A 183 19.47 31.66 -18.85
C GLU A 183 18.05 31.69 -19.42
N ALA A 184 17.52 30.56 -19.91
CA ALA A 184 16.09 30.43 -20.25
C ALA A 184 15.22 30.37 -18.98
N CYS A 185 15.77 29.81 -17.89
CA CYS A 185 15.10 29.63 -16.61
C CYS A 185 15.60 30.60 -15.52
N HIS A 186 16.74 31.24 -15.71
CA HIS A 186 17.32 32.17 -14.74
C HIS A 186 17.36 33.64 -15.25
N GLY A 187 17.10 33.83 -16.54
CA GLY A 187 17.30 35.11 -17.21
C GLY A 187 18.78 35.38 -17.54
N PRO A 188 19.08 36.53 -18.17
CA PRO A 188 20.44 36.88 -18.60
C PRO A 188 21.43 36.96 -17.42
N GLY A 189 22.64 36.42 -17.56
CA GLY A 189 23.58 36.23 -16.46
C GLY A 189 24.67 37.28 -16.31
N SER A 190 24.77 38.29 -17.20
CA SER A 190 25.94 39.19 -17.24
C SER A 190 26.22 39.93 -15.94
N THR A 191 25.18 40.33 -15.21
CA THR A 191 25.34 41.01 -13.92
C THR A 191 25.64 40.01 -12.80
N HIS A 192 25.05 38.81 -12.84
CA HIS A 192 25.35 37.75 -11.89
C HIS A 192 26.82 37.33 -11.96
N ILE A 193 27.37 37.13 -13.16
CA ILE A 193 28.80 36.82 -13.33
C ILE A 193 29.69 37.92 -12.74
N ALA A 194 29.31 39.18 -12.93
CA ALA A 194 30.08 40.30 -12.42
C ALA A 194 29.98 40.48 -10.89
N ASN A 195 28.84 40.09 -10.29
CA ASN A 195 28.59 40.22 -8.86
C ASN A 195 27.55 39.18 -8.36
N PRO A 196 27.95 37.94 -8.03
CA PRO A 196 26.99 36.85 -7.83
C PRO A 196 26.09 37.06 -6.60
N THR A 197 24.78 37.22 -6.84
CA THR A 197 23.73 37.19 -5.79
C THR A 197 22.49 36.44 -6.30
N ILE A 198 21.61 36.01 -5.39
CA ILE A 198 20.34 35.38 -5.79
C ILE A 198 19.43 36.40 -6.50
N GLU A 199 19.44 37.66 -6.05
CA GLU A 199 18.61 38.75 -6.58
C GLU A 199 18.88 39.14 -8.04
N ASN A 200 19.98 38.68 -8.65
CA ASN A 200 20.40 39.11 -10.00
C ASN A 200 20.53 37.98 -11.03
N ILE A 201 20.00 36.79 -10.70
CA ILE A 201 19.99 35.60 -11.57
C ILE A 201 18.63 34.89 -11.55
N ASP A 202 17.61 35.55 -11.04
CA ASP A 202 16.24 35.05 -10.98
C ASP A 202 15.27 36.10 -11.55
N LEU A 203 15.54 36.49 -12.80
CA LEU A 203 14.85 37.60 -13.49
C LEU A 203 13.84 37.12 -14.55
N VAL A 204 13.42 35.85 -14.51
CA VAL A 204 12.41 35.31 -15.45
C VAL A 204 11.13 36.16 -15.43
N TYR A 205 10.76 36.72 -14.27
CA TYR A 205 9.67 37.68 -14.11
C TYR A 205 9.72 38.80 -15.17
N GLU A 206 10.89 39.41 -15.41
CA GLU A 206 11.02 40.55 -16.34
C GLU A 206 10.91 40.14 -17.81
N GLN A 207 11.30 38.91 -18.15
CA GLN A 207 11.23 38.39 -19.52
C GLN A 207 9.81 37.98 -19.92
N VAL A 208 9.03 37.40 -18.99
CA VAL A 208 7.65 36.99 -19.28
C VAL A 208 6.69 38.20 -19.46
N HIS A 209 7.04 39.36 -18.87
CA HIS A 209 6.33 40.61 -19.13
C HIS A 209 6.42 41.08 -20.60
N LEU A 210 7.49 40.70 -21.33
CA LEU A 210 7.63 41.03 -22.74
C LEU A 210 6.69 40.20 -23.62
N ASP A 211 6.53 38.90 -23.31
CA ASP A 211 5.64 37.99 -24.04
C ASP A 211 4.15 38.42 -23.86
N ASN A 212 3.80 38.87 -22.66
CA ASN A 212 2.48 39.42 -22.33
C ASN A 212 2.06 40.64 -23.18
N SER A 213 3.03 41.44 -23.66
CA SER A 213 2.76 42.60 -24.53
C SER A 213 2.47 42.25 -26.00
N LEU A 214 2.80 41.02 -26.42
CA LEU A 214 2.57 40.46 -27.76
C LEU A 214 1.39 39.46 -27.79
N GLY A 215 0.60 39.38 -26.72
CA GLY A 215 -0.52 38.45 -26.57
C GLY A 215 -0.17 37.13 -25.85
N GLY A 216 0.95 37.09 -25.13
CA GLY A 216 1.37 35.95 -24.31
C GLY A 216 0.53 35.71 -23.05
N LEU A 217 0.71 34.52 -22.47
CA LEU A 217 0.22 34.01 -21.18
C LEU A 217 -1.10 34.63 -20.71
N SER A 218 -2.21 34.30 -21.39
CA SER A 218 -3.55 34.76 -21.01
C SER A 218 -4.44 33.58 -20.65
N VAL A 219 -4.86 33.49 -19.39
CA VAL A 219 -5.92 32.57 -18.93
C VAL A 219 -7.24 33.32 -19.07
N ASN A 220 -8.18 32.82 -19.88
CA ASN A 220 -9.52 33.41 -20.07
C ASN A 220 -9.52 34.89 -20.50
N GLY A 221 -8.53 35.31 -21.29
CA GLY A 221 -8.37 36.71 -21.72
C GLY A 221 -7.71 37.62 -20.69
N LEU A 222 -7.29 37.08 -19.53
CA LEU A 222 -6.54 37.77 -18.50
C LEU A 222 -5.06 37.37 -18.58
N VAL A 223 -4.24 38.34 -18.97
CA VAL A 223 -2.77 38.24 -18.93
C VAL A 223 -2.33 37.86 -17.52
N GLN A 224 -1.68 36.71 -17.40
CA GLN A 224 -1.12 36.23 -16.15
C GLN A 224 0.14 37.02 -15.86
N THR A 225 0.13 37.74 -14.74
CA THR A 225 1.31 38.40 -14.20
C THR A 225 1.92 37.49 -13.15
N PRO A 226 3.20 37.12 -13.25
CA PRO A 226 3.87 36.38 -12.19
C PRO A 226 3.77 37.15 -10.85
N ASP A 227 3.87 36.45 -9.71
CA ASP A 227 3.79 37.10 -8.40
C ASP A 227 5.20 37.61 -8.02
N PRO A 228 5.43 38.93 -7.96
CA PRO A 228 6.73 39.48 -7.62
C PRO A 228 7.24 39.11 -6.22
N ASN A 229 6.40 38.46 -5.38
CA ASN A 229 6.78 37.93 -4.07
C ASN A 229 6.52 36.41 -3.93
N GLY A 230 6.16 35.71 -5.01
CA GLY A 230 5.71 34.31 -5.00
C GLY A 230 6.71 33.33 -5.62
N ASN A 231 6.39 32.03 -5.54
CA ASN A 231 7.18 30.95 -6.15
C ASN A 231 6.74 30.72 -7.61
N ASP A 232 7.34 31.47 -8.55
CA ASP A 232 6.97 31.49 -9.97
C ASP A 232 7.48 30.29 -10.79
N VAL A 233 8.06 29.25 -10.16
CA VAL A 233 8.63 28.08 -10.88
C VAL A 233 7.60 27.39 -11.77
N ASN A 234 6.37 27.30 -11.28
CA ASN A 234 5.23 26.75 -12.01
C ASN A 234 4.94 27.52 -13.31
N PHE A 235 4.89 28.83 -13.19
CA PHE A 235 4.68 29.73 -14.31
C PHE A 235 5.82 29.65 -15.33
N MET A 236 7.08 29.57 -14.86
CA MET A 236 8.26 29.38 -15.70
C MET A 236 8.19 28.07 -16.50
N CYS A 237 7.95 26.92 -15.87
CA CYS A 237 7.80 25.65 -16.58
C CYS A 237 6.61 25.68 -17.55
N GLY A 238 5.51 26.32 -17.12
CA GLY A 238 4.32 26.52 -17.92
C GLY A 238 4.55 27.31 -19.21
N THR A 239 5.58 28.17 -19.33
CA THR A 239 5.91 28.89 -20.59
C THR A 239 6.10 27.97 -21.80
N CYS A 240 6.58 26.75 -21.54
CA CYS A 240 6.93 25.77 -22.56
C CYS A 240 6.06 24.50 -22.52
N HIS A 241 5.59 24.11 -21.34
CA HIS A 241 4.83 22.87 -21.11
C HIS A 241 3.31 23.08 -21.10
N ASN A 242 2.85 24.00 -21.95
CA ASN A 242 1.46 24.43 -22.05
C ASN A 242 1.08 24.74 -23.50
N ARG A 243 -0.21 24.61 -23.83
CA ARG A 243 -0.72 24.99 -25.15
C ARG A 243 -1.63 26.20 -25.13
N SER A 244 -2.46 26.36 -24.11
CA SER A 244 -3.51 27.38 -24.14
C SER A 244 -3.71 28.13 -22.82
N TYR A 245 -3.14 27.69 -21.69
CA TYR A 245 -3.39 28.28 -20.36
C TYR A 245 -4.89 28.42 -20.06
N THR A 246 -5.72 27.60 -20.69
CA THR A 246 -7.17 27.72 -20.65
C THR A 246 -7.76 26.34 -20.67
N ASP A 247 -8.84 26.19 -19.90
CA ASP A 247 -9.81 25.13 -20.09
C ASP A 247 -10.34 25.19 -21.54
N PRO A 248 -10.30 24.10 -22.33
CA PRO A 248 -10.04 22.72 -21.89
C PRO A 248 -8.65 22.17 -22.25
N ILE A 249 -8.22 21.13 -21.52
CA ILE A 249 -7.02 20.32 -21.82
C ILE A 249 -7.21 19.68 -23.20
N ASN A 250 -6.39 20.06 -24.18
CA ASN A 250 -6.64 19.70 -25.57
C ASN A 250 -6.29 18.25 -25.86
N SER A 251 -7.13 17.60 -26.67
CA SER A 251 -6.88 16.26 -27.19
C SER A 251 -7.06 16.20 -28.71
N SER A 252 -6.52 15.15 -29.32
CA SER A 252 -6.81 14.80 -30.72
C SER A 252 -6.41 13.36 -31.01
N GLY A 253 -7.17 12.68 -31.86
CA GLY A 253 -6.85 11.33 -32.30
C GLY A 253 -6.80 10.33 -31.13
N GLY A 254 -7.64 10.53 -30.13
CA GLY A 254 -7.76 9.65 -28.96
C GLY A 254 -6.69 9.83 -27.88
N PHE A 255 -5.88 10.89 -27.92
CA PHE A 255 -4.84 11.16 -26.90
C PHE A 255 -4.83 12.63 -26.50
N ILE A 256 -4.34 12.92 -25.30
CA ILE A 256 -3.99 14.29 -24.89
C ILE A 256 -2.88 14.80 -25.83
N LYS A 257 -2.95 16.06 -26.25
CA LYS A 257 -1.89 16.65 -27.08
C LYS A 257 -0.63 16.85 -26.26
N HIS A 258 0.53 16.80 -26.92
CA HIS A 258 1.78 17.18 -26.25
C HIS A 258 1.80 18.67 -25.87
N HIS A 259 2.55 18.97 -24.80
CA HIS A 259 2.63 20.29 -24.14
C HIS A 259 1.35 20.68 -23.39
N GLU A 260 0.69 19.73 -22.74
CA GLU A 260 -0.47 20.00 -21.88
C GLU A 260 -0.14 19.73 -20.40
N GLN A 261 1.11 19.39 -20.03
CA GLN A 261 1.43 18.97 -18.66
C GLN A 261 1.08 20.03 -17.62
N TRP A 262 1.21 21.31 -17.96
CA TRP A 262 0.76 22.43 -17.14
C TRP A 262 -0.78 22.46 -17.01
N ASP A 263 -1.49 22.39 -18.13
CA ASP A 263 -2.95 22.38 -18.19
C ASP A 263 -3.52 21.15 -17.42
N GLU A 264 -2.88 20.00 -17.55
CA GLU A 264 -3.18 18.77 -16.81
C GLU A 264 -2.97 18.95 -15.29
N PHE A 265 -1.78 19.40 -14.88
CA PHE A 265 -1.41 19.52 -13.47
C PHE A 265 -2.29 20.53 -12.72
N THR A 266 -2.55 21.69 -13.33
CA THR A 266 -3.37 22.75 -12.71
C THR A 266 -4.84 22.35 -12.54
N ALA A 267 -5.34 21.38 -13.31
CA ALA A 267 -6.67 20.81 -13.13
C ALA A 267 -6.75 19.79 -11.97
N THR A 268 -5.63 19.44 -11.34
CA THR A 268 -5.58 18.43 -10.26
C THR A 268 -5.69 19.04 -8.85
N LYS A 269 -5.98 18.19 -7.86
CA LYS A 269 -5.86 18.55 -6.44
C LYS A 269 -4.45 18.95 -6.03
N HIS A 270 -3.41 18.45 -6.71
CA HIS A 270 -2.02 18.86 -6.45
C HIS A 270 -1.79 20.31 -6.88
N GLY A 271 -2.30 20.69 -8.06
CA GLY A 271 -2.29 22.07 -8.52
C GLY A 271 -3.08 23.00 -7.58
N ALA A 272 -4.26 22.55 -7.11
CA ALA A 272 -5.08 23.30 -6.15
C ALA A 272 -4.47 23.42 -4.74
N ALA A 273 -3.52 22.55 -4.38
CA ALA A 273 -2.80 22.59 -3.11
C ALA A 273 -1.50 23.42 -3.18
N ASP A 274 -1.36 24.27 -4.19
CA ASP A 274 -0.20 25.13 -4.45
C ASP A 274 1.14 24.37 -4.58
N LEU A 275 1.10 23.09 -4.97
CA LEU A 275 2.31 22.34 -5.28
C LEU A 275 2.92 22.82 -6.61
N THR A 276 4.24 22.69 -6.73
CA THR A 276 4.97 23.08 -7.94
C THR A 276 5.56 21.91 -8.70
N CYS A 277 5.92 22.10 -9.98
CA CYS A 277 6.70 21.13 -10.74
C CYS A 277 7.97 20.72 -9.98
N SER A 278 8.65 21.69 -9.36
CA SER A 278 9.84 21.50 -8.54
C SER A 278 9.58 20.90 -7.16
N THR A 279 8.32 20.67 -6.78
CA THR A 279 7.99 19.88 -5.58
C THR A 279 8.35 18.42 -5.80
N CYS A 280 8.21 17.93 -7.04
CA CYS A 280 8.45 16.54 -7.41
C CYS A 280 9.70 16.37 -8.30
N HIS A 281 10.09 17.39 -9.07
CA HIS A 281 11.19 17.31 -10.03
C HIS A 281 12.40 18.19 -9.66
N ASP A 282 13.63 17.67 -9.84
CA ASP A 282 14.81 18.55 -9.96
C ASP A 282 14.83 19.13 -11.39
N PRO A 283 14.75 20.47 -11.56
CA PRO A 283 14.68 21.10 -12.88
C PRO A 283 15.96 20.95 -13.73
N HIS A 284 17.08 20.52 -13.13
CA HIS A 284 18.34 20.31 -13.84
C HIS A 284 18.51 18.87 -14.31
N LYS A 285 17.84 17.91 -13.67
CA LYS A 285 18.03 16.48 -13.96
C LYS A 285 16.98 15.98 -14.95
N ARG A 286 17.30 14.86 -15.59
CA ARG A 286 16.35 14.17 -16.47
C ARG A 286 15.36 13.37 -15.63
N THR A 287 14.26 12.98 -16.25
CA THR A 287 13.27 12.08 -15.62
C THR A 287 13.08 10.81 -16.44
N ILE A 288 13.78 10.71 -17.57
CA ILE A 288 13.73 9.60 -18.52
C ILE A 288 14.89 8.64 -18.21
N TRP A 289 14.65 7.33 -18.41
CA TRP A 289 15.56 6.20 -18.17
C TRP A 289 15.75 5.81 -16.70
N ASP A 290 16.45 6.62 -15.90
CA ASP A 290 16.82 6.31 -14.51
C ASP A 290 15.97 7.04 -13.46
N GLY A 291 15.17 8.04 -13.86
CA GLY A 291 14.25 8.75 -12.98
C GLY A 291 14.94 9.59 -11.90
N ASP A 292 16.22 9.90 -12.10
CA ASP A 292 17.09 10.60 -11.15
C ASP A 292 16.63 12.03 -10.80
N GLY A 293 15.83 12.64 -11.66
CA GLY A 293 15.17 13.92 -11.43
C GLY A 293 13.88 13.86 -10.61
N ILE A 294 13.43 12.71 -10.11
CA ILE A 294 12.28 12.63 -9.20
C ILE A 294 12.79 12.78 -7.75
N ILE A 295 12.50 13.93 -7.13
CA ILE A 295 12.99 14.25 -5.77
C ILE A 295 11.96 14.00 -4.67
N LYS A 296 10.69 13.77 -5.03
CA LYS A 296 9.63 13.39 -4.10
C LYS A 296 8.75 12.30 -4.72
N THR A 297 8.60 11.19 -4.01
CA THR A 297 7.76 10.06 -4.44
C THR A 297 6.33 10.21 -3.92
N CYS A 298 5.37 9.54 -4.57
CA CYS A 298 3.96 9.55 -4.17
C CYS A 298 3.79 9.13 -2.70
N THR A 299 4.53 8.09 -2.27
CA THR A 299 4.47 7.55 -0.91
C THR A 299 4.99 8.49 0.17
N THR A 300 5.68 9.58 -0.19
CA THR A 300 6.09 10.62 0.76
C THR A 300 4.88 11.36 1.34
N CYS A 301 3.77 11.43 0.60
CA CYS A 301 2.54 12.11 1.02
C CYS A 301 1.31 11.18 1.03
N HIS A 302 1.32 10.09 0.25
CA HIS A 302 0.26 9.08 0.16
C HIS A 302 0.74 7.74 0.74
N ASN A 303 1.20 7.75 1.99
CA ASN A 303 1.67 6.55 2.69
C ASN A 303 0.56 5.50 2.85
N GLU A 304 -0.68 5.92 3.06
CA GLU A 304 -1.86 5.05 3.19
C GLU A 304 -2.17 4.22 1.92
N HIS A 305 -1.73 4.69 0.74
CA HIS A 305 -2.04 4.03 -0.53
C HIS A 305 -0.97 3.02 -0.95
N ALA A 306 0.24 3.06 -0.35
CA ALA A 306 1.37 2.23 -0.74
C ALA A 306 1.15 0.74 -0.48
N GLU A 307 0.30 0.39 0.50
CA GLU A 307 -0.03 -0.97 0.91
C GLU A 307 -1.22 -1.56 0.13
N THR A 308 -1.91 -0.73 -0.66
CA THR A 308 -3.16 -1.09 -1.36
C THR A 308 -2.94 -1.53 -2.82
N VAL A 309 -1.69 -1.56 -3.28
CA VAL A 309 -1.38 -1.93 -4.67
C VAL A 309 -1.54 -3.43 -4.85
N ASN A 310 -2.75 -3.86 -5.22
CA ASN A 310 -3.08 -5.24 -5.58
C ASN A 310 -2.56 -5.59 -6.99
N HIS A 311 -1.24 -5.52 -7.19
CA HIS A 311 -0.56 -5.88 -8.43
C HIS A 311 0.76 -6.62 -8.14
N ALA A 312 1.24 -7.38 -9.13
CA ALA A 312 2.51 -8.09 -9.04
C ALA A 312 3.70 -7.14 -8.77
N THR A 313 4.76 -7.70 -8.18
CA THR A 313 6.00 -6.98 -7.87
C THR A 313 6.56 -6.26 -9.10
N GLY A 314 6.68 -4.94 -9.04
CA GLY A 314 7.29 -4.11 -10.09
C GLY A 314 6.38 -3.02 -10.68
N VAL A 315 5.06 -3.05 -10.43
CA VAL A 315 4.14 -1.95 -10.80
C VAL A 315 4.26 -0.81 -9.80
N THR A 316 4.35 0.42 -10.31
CA THR A 316 4.50 1.63 -9.49
C THR A 316 3.28 2.55 -9.61
N CYS A 317 3.13 3.50 -8.68
CA CYS A 317 2.03 4.48 -8.69
C CYS A 317 1.93 5.22 -10.03
N ILE A 318 3.06 5.54 -10.66
CA ILE A 318 3.13 6.28 -11.91
C ILE A 318 2.63 5.48 -13.12
N ASP A 319 2.57 4.15 -13.04
CA ASP A 319 2.16 3.33 -14.18
C ASP A 319 0.65 3.42 -14.42
N CYS A 320 -0.15 3.52 -13.35
CA CYS A 320 -1.59 3.71 -13.43
C CYS A 320 -2.01 5.18 -13.40
N HIS A 321 -1.38 5.99 -12.53
CA HIS A 321 -1.79 7.37 -12.29
C HIS A 321 -1.10 8.39 -13.22
N MET A 322 0.02 8.02 -13.84
CA MET A 322 0.70 8.85 -14.84
C MET A 322 0.99 8.03 -16.12
N PRO A 323 -0.04 7.40 -16.71
CA PRO A 323 0.13 6.54 -17.86
C PRO A 323 0.51 7.38 -19.07
N PHE A 324 0.98 6.71 -20.14
CA PHE A 324 1.30 7.38 -21.40
C PHE A 324 0.03 7.77 -22.18
N ALA A 325 -0.79 8.67 -21.64
CA ALA A 325 -2.05 9.11 -22.26
C ALA A 325 -1.91 10.33 -23.18
N ALA A 326 -0.71 10.92 -23.28
CA ALA A 326 -0.42 12.05 -24.15
C ALA A 326 0.45 11.64 -25.34
N LYS A 327 0.10 12.15 -26.53
CA LYS A 327 0.78 11.82 -27.79
C LYS A 327 1.46 13.03 -28.40
N SER A 328 2.74 12.88 -28.65
CA SER A 328 3.57 13.83 -29.37
C SER A 328 4.05 13.29 -30.72
N GLY A 329 4.36 12.01 -30.80
CA GLY A 329 4.89 11.39 -32.00
C GLY A 329 4.15 10.12 -32.39
N THR A 330 4.22 9.10 -31.54
CA THR A 330 3.70 7.77 -31.86
C THR A 330 2.92 7.16 -30.68
N THR A 331 2.14 6.12 -30.98
CA THR A 331 1.64 5.18 -29.98
C THR A 331 2.71 4.14 -29.65
N ARG A 332 2.56 3.50 -28.50
CA ARG A 332 3.41 2.41 -27.99
C ARG A 332 2.55 1.16 -27.80
N GLY A 333 3.16 0.00 -27.98
CA GLY A 333 2.50 -1.29 -27.81
C GLY A 333 1.30 -1.49 -28.74
N GLU A 334 0.53 -2.54 -28.47
CA GLU A 334 -0.59 -2.99 -29.30
C GLU A 334 -1.96 -2.61 -28.72
N SER A 335 -2.00 -2.13 -27.45
CA SER A 335 -3.24 -1.81 -26.73
C SER A 335 -4.09 -0.70 -27.36
N GLY A 336 -3.44 0.24 -28.07
CA GLY A 336 -4.06 1.46 -28.57
C GLY A 336 -4.34 2.52 -27.50
N PHE A 337 -3.99 2.27 -26.23
CA PHE A 337 -4.19 3.20 -25.11
C PHE A 337 -2.88 3.72 -24.51
N LYS A 338 -1.76 3.53 -25.22
CA LYS A 338 -0.43 3.93 -24.79
C LYS A 338 0.25 4.77 -25.88
N ALA A 339 0.72 5.95 -25.50
CA ALA A 339 1.45 6.89 -26.34
C ALA A 339 2.86 7.14 -25.80
N ASP A 340 3.44 8.31 -26.08
CA ASP A 340 4.86 8.57 -25.85
C ASP A 340 5.14 9.64 -24.78
N VAL A 341 4.12 10.25 -24.18
CA VAL A 341 4.23 11.22 -23.08
C VAL A 341 3.33 10.83 -21.90
N ARG A 342 3.88 10.84 -20.68
CA ARG A 342 3.13 10.56 -19.44
C ARG A 342 2.19 11.73 -19.09
N SER A 343 0.97 11.37 -18.68
CA SER A 343 -0.04 12.33 -18.20
C SER A 343 0.28 12.81 -16.78
N HIS A 344 -0.16 14.03 -16.48
CA HIS A 344 -0.05 14.65 -15.14
C HIS A 344 -1.43 14.91 -14.50
N ILE A 345 -2.49 14.27 -15.01
CA ILE A 345 -3.85 14.37 -14.43
C ILE A 345 -3.98 13.62 -13.10
N VAL A 346 -3.23 12.53 -12.91
CA VAL A 346 -3.13 11.70 -11.69
C VAL A 346 -4.41 10.97 -11.30
N SER A 347 -5.52 11.68 -11.17
CA SER A 347 -6.81 11.11 -10.77
C SER A 347 -7.36 10.14 -11.82
N ILE A 348 -7.99 9.07 -11.36
CA ILE A 348 -8.66 8.07 -12.21
C ILE A 348 -10.15 8.13 -11.89
N ASN A 349 -10.97 8.32 -12.93
CA ASN A 349 -12.41 8.08 -12.85
C ASN A 349 -12.66 6.62 -13.22
N THR A 350 -13.37 5.89 -12.37
CA THR A 350 -13.51 4.43 -12.45
C THR A 350 -14.61 3.97 -13.40
N SER A 351 -15.33 4.90 -14.05
CA SER A 351 -16.36 4.57 -15.03
C SER A 351 -15.77 4.03 -16.33
N THR A 352 -16.57 3.27 -17.07
CA THR A 352 -16.24 2.80 -18.43
C THR A 352 -16.30 3.92 -19.48
N GLU A 353 -16.64 5.16 -19.10
CA GLU A 353 -16.74 6.25 -20.07
C GLU A 353 -15.38 6.80 -20.51
N SER A 354 -15.31 7.22 -21.77
CA SER A 354 -14.18 7.97 -22.31
C SER A 354 -13.91 9.25 -21.50
N MET A 355 -12.62 9.50 -21.25
CA MET A 355 -12.13 10.76 -20.66
C MET A 355 -12.19 11.94 -21.64
N PHE A 356 -12.40 11.70 -22.94
CA PHE A 356 -12.52 12.75 -23.95
C PHE A 356 -13.96 13.17 -24.20
N THR A 357 -14.13 14.43 -24.61
CA THR A 357 -15.36 14.99 -25.17
C THR A 357 -15.84 14.18 -26.38
N ALA A 358 -17.13 14.30 -26.73
CA ALA A 358 -17.74 13.50 -27.78
C ALA A 358 -17.11 13.71 -29.18
N ASP A 359 -16.53 14.89 -29.43
CA ASP A 359 -15.79 15.19 -30.66
C ASP A 359 -14.29 14.89 -30.55
N GLY A 360 -13.82 14.46 -29.37
CA GLY A 360 -12.42 14.10 -29.09
C GLY A 360 -11.46 15.29 -29.05
N SER A 361 -11.97 16.52 -29.01
CA SER A 361 -11.15 17.74 -29.08
C SER A 361 -10.52 18.13 -27.75
N ALA A 362 -11.09 17.69 -26.64
CA ALA A 362 -10.57 17.94 -25.29
C ALA A 362 -10.93 16.86 -24.26
N ILE A 363 -10.28 16.90 -23.09
CA ILE A 363 -10.68 16.16 -21.89
C ILE A 363 -12.00 16.71 -21.34
N LYS A 364 -12.87 15.81 -20.84
CA LYS A 364 -14.08 16.21 -20.11
C LYS A 364 -13.70 16.82 -18.77
N ASP A 365 -14.10 18.07 -18.55
CA ASP A 365 -14.06 18.74 -17.25
C ASP A 365 -15.33 19.56 -17.07
N ASP A 366 -16.32 18.99 -16.38
CA ASP A 366 -17.59 19.64 -16.08
C ASP A 366 -18.09 19.28 -14.67
N GLU A 367 -19.27 19.76 -14.29
CA GLU A 367 -19.86 19.50 -12.96
C GLU A 367 -20.12 18.00 -12.71
N THR A 368 -20.29 17.20 -13.76
CA THR A 368 -20.59 15.76 -13.68
C THR A 368 -19.34 14.91 -13.74
N ARG A 369 -18.25 15.41 -14.34
CA ARG A 369 -16.96 14.73 -14.42
C ARG A 369 -15.81 15.72 -14.46
N LYS A 370 -15.04 15.80 -13.37
CA LYS A 370 -13.76 16.52 -13.36
C LYS A 370 -12.71 15.86 -14.24
N ALA A 371 -11.77 16.66 -14.74
CA ALA A 371 -10.62 16.19 -15.51
C ALA A 371 -9.93 15.01 -14.79
N SER A 372 -9.95 13.84 -15.42
CA SER A 372 -9.52 12.58 -14.82
C SER A 372 -9.20 11.56 -15.92
N LEU A 373 -8.25 10.67 -15.63
CA LEU A 373 -7.95 9.52 -16.48
C LEU A 373 -9.14 8.55 -16.51
N SER A 374 -9.22 7.74 -17.56
CA SER A 374 -10.18 6.63 -17.63
C SER A 374 -9.45 5.27 -17.50
N PRO A 375 -10.15 4.19 -17.12
CA PRO A 375 -9.53 2.88 -16.96
C PRO A 375 -8.93 2.34 -18.27
N HIS A 376 -9.37 2.85 -19.42
CA HIS A 376 -8.73 2.61 -20.71
C HIS A 376 -7.23 2.94 -20.70
N PHE A 377 -6.86 4.14 -20.23
CA PHE A 377 -5.47 4.58 -20.22
C PHE A 377 -4.71 4.09 -18.99
N ALA A 378 -5.39 4.04 -17.85
CA ALA A 378 -4.75 3.64 -16.59
C ALA A 378 -4.47 2.13 -16.49
N CYS A 379 -5.27 1.30 -17.18
CA CYS A 379 -5.18 -0.15 -17.04
C CYS A 379 -4.93 -0.86 -18.38
N LEU A 380 -5.70 -0.53 -19.43
CA LEU A 380 -5.58 -1.24 -20.71
C LEU A 380 -4.32 -0.87 -21.50
N GLY A 381 -3.59 0.18 -21.11
CA GLY A 381 -2.26 0.47 -21.65
C GLY A 381 -1.18 -0.54 -21.22
N CYS A 382 -1.50 -1.44 -20.28
CA CYS A 382 -0.66 -2.56 -19.87
C CYS A 382 -1.41 -3.88 -20.12
N HIS A 383 -2.65 -3.99 -19.65
CA HIS A 383 -3.51 -5.14 -19.95
C HIS A 383 -4.00 -5.04 -21.39
N ASN A 384 -3.54 -5.93 -22.28
CA ASN A 384 -3.71 -5.92 -23.75
C ASN A 384 -2.62 -5.15 -24.52
N ASP A 385 -1.46 -4.86 -23.91
CA ASP A 385 -0.39 -4.12 -24.61
C ASP A 385 0.53 -5.00 -25.45
N ASP A 386 0.83 -6.22 -25.01
CA ASP A 386 1.64 -7.18 -25.75
C ASP A 386 1.09 -8.60 -25.55
N SER A 387 0.63 -9.25 -26.61
CA SER A 387 0.15 -10.64 -26.54
C SER A 387 1.23 -11.67 -26.17
N GLY A 388 2.50 -11.28 -26.15
CA GLY A 388 3.64 -12.06 -25.71
C GLY A 388 4.12 -11.75 -24.29
N ASP A 389 3.50 -10.79 -23.59
CA ASP A 389 3.72 -10.60 -22.16
C ASP A 389 2.88 -11.59 -21.34
N ASP A 390 3.33 -11.93 -20.13
CA ASP A 390 2.56 -12.79 -19.21
C ASP A 390 1.50 -11.96 -18.44
N ILE A 391 1.02 -10.84 -18.99
CA ILE A 391 0.01 -9.96 -18.37
C ILE A 391 -1.38 -10.35 -18.90
N PRO A 392 -2.34 -10.74 -18.04
CA PRO A 392 -3.64 -11.18 -18.51
C PRO A 392 -4.43 -10.05 -19.19
N ASP A 393 -4.97 -10.33 -20.37
CA ASP A 393 -5.90 -9.44 -21.05
C ASP A 393 -7.17 -9.17 -20.21
N LYS A 394 -7.70 -7.95 -20.32
CA LYS A 394 -8.90 -7.49 -19.59
C LYS A 394 -9.85 -6.70 -20.48
N THR A 395 -11.16 -6.80 -20.20
CA THR A 395 -12.18 -5.92 -20.77
C THR A 395 -12.27 -4.60 -20.00
N ILE A 396 -12.89 -3.57 -20.62
CA ILE A 396 -13.09 -2.28 -19.96
C ILE A 396 -13.95 -2.40 -18.70
N GLU A 397 -14.96 -3.28 -18.69
CA GLU A 397 -15.81 -3.52 -17.52
C GLU A 397 -15.02 -4.14 -16.37
N GLN A 398 -14.10 -5.06 -16.66
CA GLN A 398 -13.26 -5.70 -15.65
C GLN A 398 -12.29 -4.70 -15.00
N VAL A 399 -11.62 -3.87 -15.80
CA VAL A 399 -10.69 -2.87 -15.24
C VAL A 399 -11.42 -1.71 -14.58
N ALA A 400 -12.61 -1.33 -15.04
CA ALA A 400 -13.45 -0.34 -14.37
C ALA A 400 -13.91 -0.83 -13.00
N ALA A 401 -14.35 -2.09 -12.88
CA ALA A 401 -14.71 -2.70 -11.61
C ALA A 401 -13.51 -2.80 -10.65
N ALA A 402 -12.34 -3.23 -11.15
CA ALA A 402 -11.13 -3.28 -10.35
C ALA A 402 -10.69 -1.88 -9.87
N ALA A 403 -10.72 -0.89 -10.77
CA ALA A 403 -10.41 0.49 -10.42
C ALA A 403 -11.42 1.05 -9.40
N ALA A 404 -12.71 0.69 -9.51
CA ALA A 404 -13.71 1.06 -8.52
C ALA A 404 -13.37 0.53 -7.13
N GLY A 405 -13.06 -0.76 -6.99
CA GLY A 405 -12.61 -1.33 -5.70
C GLY A 405 -11.41 -0.59 -5.12
N MET A 406 -10.37 -0.35 -5.93
CA MET A 406 -9.16 0.37 -5.50
C MET A 406 -9.38 1.85 -5.11
N HIS A 407 -10.50 2.46 -5.52
CA HIS A 407 -10.82 3.87 -5.27
C HIS A 407 -12.09 4.03 -4.45
N THR A 408 -12.59 2.97 -3.81
CA THR A 408 -13.77 3.04 -2.96
C THR A 408 -13.40 3.58 -1.59
N ILE A 409 -13.85 4.80 -1.29
CA ILE A 409 -14.01 5.26 0.09
C ILE A 409 -15.38 4.74 0.51
N TYR A 410 -15.41 3.68 1.32
CA TYR A 410 -16.66 3.13 1.81
C TYR A 410 -17.33 4.11 2.74
N THR A 411 -18.61 4.35 2.50
CA THR A 411 -19.46 5.19 3.33
C THR A 411 -20.43 4.33 4.13
N ALA A 412 -21.09 4.92 5.13
CA ALA A 412 -22.16 4.22 5.87
C ALA A 412 -23.26 3.67 4.95
N ASP A 413 -23.49 4.28 3.77
CA ASP A 413 -24.49 3.84 2.79
C ASP A 413 -24.11 2.54 2.06
N ASP A 414 -22.85 2.09 2.15
CA ASP A 414 -22.37 0.84 1.55
C ASP A 414 -22.60 -0.37 2.47
N TYR A 415 -22.83 -0.12 3.75
CA TYR A 415 -23.24 -1.13 4.71
C TYR A 415 -24.75 -1.36 4.63
N ARG A 416 -25.19 -2.59 4.86
CA ARG A 416 -26.60 -3.01 4.84
C ARG A 416 -27.08 -3.42 6.23
N GLY A 417 -26.17 -3.62 7.18
CA GLY A 417 -26.43 -4.10 8.53
C GLY A 417 -26.68 -5.61 8.55
N SER A 418 -26.30 -6.26 9.64
CA SER A 418 -26.36 -7.72 9.78
C SER A 418 -27.77 -8.30 9.60
N GLU A 419 -28.82 -7.57 10.00
CA GLU A 419 -30.22 -7.99 9.80
C GLU A 419 -30.57 -8.24 8.33
N SER A 420 -30.00 -7.46 7.40
CA SER A 420 -30.24 -7.61 5.96
C SER A 420 -29.75 -8.96 5.42
N CYS A 421 -28.70 -9.51 6.03
CA CYS A 421 -28.09 -10.78 5.64
C CYS A 421 -29.00 -11.97 5.97
N GLN A 422 -29.86 -11.86 7.00
CA GLN A 422 -30.70 -12.95 7.50
C GLN A 422 -31.63 -13.54 6.43
N ALA A 423 -32.14 -12.69 5.53
CA ALA A 423 -33.09 -13.10 4.50
C ALA A 423 -32.53 -14.16 3.55
N CYS A 424 -31.22 -14.12 3.29
CA CYS A 424 -30.52 -15.08 2.42
C CYS A 424 -29.68 -16.09 3.22
N HIS A 425 -29.15 -15.70 4.39
CA HIS A 425 -28.20 -16.48 5.20
C HIS A 425 -28.76 -16.83 6.59
N THR A 426 -30.00 -17.32 6.65
CA THR A 426 -30.73 -17.54 7.92
C THR A 426 -29.98 -18.40 8.94
N GLU A 427 -29.37 -19.52 8.51
CA GLU A 427 -28.63 -20.40 9.42
C GLU A 427 -27.42 -19.70 10.04
N LYS A 428 -26.58 -19.07 9.20
CA LYS A 428 -25.39 -18.36 9.64
C LYS A 428 -25.72 -17.14 10.50
N TYR A 429 -26.78 -16.42 10.15
CA TYR A 429 -27.30 -15.33 10.96
C TYR A 429 -27.73 -15.80 12.35
N ASN A 430 -28.46 -16.91 12.44
CA ASN A 430 -28.92 -17.43 13.74
C ASN A 430 -27.76 -17.93 14.60
N ASP A 431 -26.78 -18.60 14.00
CA ASP A 431 -25.55 -19.01 14.69
C ASP A 431 -24.80 -17.79 15.25
N TRP A 432 -24.59 -16.76 14.40
CA TRP A 432 -23.91 -15.51 14.76
C TRP A 432 -24.67 -14.73 15.85
N ALA A 433 -26.00 -14.60 15.72
CA ALA A 433 -26.86 -13.94 16.69
C ALA A 433 -26.86 -14.65 18.06
N ALA A 434 -26.58 -15.95 18.08
CA ALA A 434 -26.43 -16.74 19.30
C ALA A 434 -24.97 -16.78 19.82
N SER A 435 -24.09 -15.94 19.27
CA SER A 435 -22.70 -15.75 19.69
C SER A 435 -22.51 -14.44 20.48
N GLY A 436 -21.31 -14.21 21.01
CA GLY A 436 -20.98 -12.98 21.72
C GLY A 436 -20.54 -11.81 20.85
N HIS A 437 -20.29 -12.01 19.55
CA HIS A 437 -19.86 -10.98 18.60
C HIS A 437 -20.86 -9.82 18.43
N PRO A 438 -22.17 -10.05 18.20
CA PRO A 438 -23.16 -8.97 18.09
C PRO A 438 -23.28 -8.11 19.36
N TYR A 439 -22.88 -8.65 20.50
CA TYR A 439 -23.08 -8.02 21.82
C TYR A 439 -21.79 -7.42 22.40
N LYS A 440 -20.75 -7.23 21.57
CA LYS A 440 -19.51 -6.56 22.01
C LYS A 440 -19.72 -5.09 22.31
N PHE A 441 -20.69 -4.46 21.66
CA PHE A 441 -21.22 -3.17 22.02
C PHE A 441 -22.71 -3.10 21.66
N THR A 442 -23.51 -2.52 22.54
CA THR A 442 -24.93 -2.28 22.29
C THR A 442 -25.24 -0.83 22.61
N VAL A 443 -25.65 -0.07 21.59
CA VAL A 443 -26.18 1.28 21.78
C VAL A 443 -27.50 1.17 22.53
N THR A 444 -27.65 1.94 23.60
CA THR A 444 -28.86 1.93 24.43
C THR A 444 -29.74 3.11 24.05
N PRO A 445 -30.97 2.88 23.56
CA PRO A 445 -31.94 3.95 23.41
C PRO A 445 -32.24 4.60 24.76
N GLU A 446 -32.61 5.89 24.76
CA GLU A 446 -32.87 6.64 25.99
C GLU A 446 -33.78 5.85 26.97
N ASN A 447 -33.26 5.61 28.18
CA ASN A 447 -33.94 4.92 29.28
C ASN A 447 -34.20 3.41 29.09
N LEU A 448 -33.59 2.75 28.12
CA LEU A 448 -33.73 1.31 27.91
C LEU A 448 -32.38 0.58 27.92
N GLY A 449 -32.32 -0.51 28.69
CA GLY A 449 -31.16 -1.40 28.69
C GLY A 449 -31.07 -2.31 27.46
N PRO A 450 -29.91 -2.92 27.21
CA PRO A 450 -29.70 -3.86 26.10
C PRO A 450 -30.57 -5.12 26.24
N VAL A 451 -30.84 -5.81 25.13
CA VAL A 451 -31.55 -7.09 25.12
C VAL A 451 -30.58 -8.18 24.71
N TYR A 452 -30.50 -9.24 25.51
CA TYR A 452 -29.66 -10.41 25.24
C TYR A 452 -30.52 -11.66 24.98
N PRO A 453 -30.01 -12.65 24.24
CA PRO A 453 -30.61 -13.98 24.12
C PRO A 453 -30.82 -14.64 25.48
N ALA A 454 -31.84 -15.49 25.59
CA ALA A 454 -32.24 -16.09 26.86
C ALA A 454 -31.16 -17.00 27.47
N GLU A 455 -30.28 -17.56 26.63
CA GLU A 455 -29.16 -18.40 27.02
C GLU A 455 -28.04 -17.59 27.69
N ALA A 456 -27.97 -16.29 27.42
CA ALA A 456 -26.97 -15.40 28.01
C ALA A 456 -27.35 -15.03 29.44
N ILE A 457 -27.00 -15.91 30.39
CA ILE A 457 -27.16 -15.64 31.81
C ILE A 457 -26.31 -14.41 32.17
N ASN A 458 -27.01 -13.36 32.59
CA ASN A 458 -26.42 -12.10 32.99
C ASN A 458 -27.16 -11.56 34.23
N PHE A 459 -26.60 -10.51 34.82
CA PHE A 459 -27.14 -9.89 36.02
C PHE A 459 -27.70 -8.49 35.72
N GLN A 460 -28.29 -8.29 34.53
CA GLN A 460 -28.67 -6.96 34.04
C GLN A 460 -29.52 -6.15 35.04
N SER A 461 -30.41 -6.83 35.77
CA SER A 461 -31.29 -6.18 36.75
C SER A 461 -30.55 -5.54 37.93
N THR A 462 -29.28 -5.90 38.20
CA THR A 462 -28.50 -5.40 39.34
C THR A 462 -27.44 -4.38 38.94
N TRP A 463 -27.21 -4.16 37.63
CA TRP A 463 -26.08 -3.38 37.13
C TRP A 463 -26.12 -1.93 37.57
N LEU A 464 -27.24 -1.24 37.36
CA LEU A 464 -27.31 0.21 37.60
C LEU A 464 -27.33 0.58 39.08
N GLU A 465 -27.86 -0.30 39.95
CA GLU A 465 -27.90 -0.08 41.40
C GLU A 465 -26.51 0.09 42.01
N ASN A 466 -25.49 -0.44 41.34
CA ASN A 466 -24.13 -0.51 41.85
C ASN A 466 -23.10 0.13 40.91
N LEU A 467 -23.51 0.66 39.75
CA LEU A 467 -22.57 1.31 38.84
C LEU A 467 -22.02 2.60 39.48
N GLY A 468 -20.70 2.75 39.56
CA GLY A 468 -20.07 3.95 40.12
C GLY A 468 -20.51 4.23 41.57
N ASP A 469 -21.27 5.31 41.77
CA ASP A 469 -21.86 5.70 43.06
C ASP A 469 -23.25 5.11 43.34
N GLY A 470 -23.79 4.29 42.43
CA GLY A 470 -25.10 3.65 42.54
C GLY A 470 -26.28 4.59 42.26
N THR A 471 -26.05 5.76 41.66
CA THR A 471 -27.12 6.74 41.37
C THR A 471 -27.61 6.74 39.92
N HIS A 472 -27.00 5.92 39.05
CA HIS A 472 -27.27 5.92 37.61
C HIS A 472 -28.58 5.23 37.22
N ASN A 473 -29.15 5.68 36.12
CA ASN A 473 -30.26 5.05 35.43
C ASN A 473 -29.91 4.85 33.93
N TRP A 474 -30.76 4.16 33.17
CA TRP A 474 -30.50 3.93 31.74
C TRP A 474 -30.49 5.20 30.90
N GLY A 475 -31.01 6.33 31.40
CA GLY A 475 -30.88 7.63 30.75
C GLY A 475 -29.47 8.23 30.84
N ASP A 476 -28.63 7.77 31.77
CA ASP A 476 -27.23 8.20 31.89
C ASP A 476 -26.29 7.38 30.99
N VAL A 477 -26.77 6.30 30.38
CA VAL A 477 -25.98 5.31 29.62
C VAL A 477 -26.29 5.44 28.12
N ALA A 478 -25.26 5.74 27.32
CA ALA A 478 -25.34 5.77 25.86
C ALA A 478 -25.05 4.41 25.21
N GLY A 479 -24.31 3.53 25.90
CA GLY A 479 -24.08 2.18 25.42
C GLY A 479 -23.44 1.24 26.44
N VAL A 480 -23.53 -0.05 26.15
CA VAL A 480 -23.01 -1.14 26.99
C VAL A 480 -21.95 -1.92 26.22
N ILE A 481 -20.78 -2.11 26.83
CA ILE A 481 -19.68 -2.90 26.27
C ILE A 481 -19.73 -4.30 26.89
N GLY A 482 -20.09 -5.31 26.12
CA GLY A 482 -20.20 -6.70 26.56
C GLY A 482 -21.56 -7.02 27.21
N GLY A 483 -21.54 -7.86 28.26
CA GLY A 483 -22.75 -8.31 28.96
C GLY A 483 -23.34 -9.64 28.48
N TYR A 484 -22.83 -10.22 27.39
CA TYR A 484 -23.23 -11.54 26.88
C TYR A 484 -22.55 -12.67 27.67
N GLY A 485 -23.13 -13.08 28.80
CA GLY A 485 -22.63 -14.21 29.60
C GLY A 485 -21.23 -14.01 30.21
N TRP A 486 -20.67 -12.81 30.04
CA TRP A 486 -19.34 -12.39 30.44
C TRP A 486 -19.36 -10.87 30.63
N LYS A 487 -18.42 -10.38 31.43
CA LYS A 487 -18.29 -9.00 31.96
C LYS A 487 -18.92 -7.86 31.15
N THR A 488 -19.33 -6.80 31.85
CA THR A 488 -19.94 -5.60 31.26
C THR A 488 -19.28 -4.30 31.73
N ARG A 489 -19.33 -3.27 30.89
CA ARG A 489 -18.95 -1.87 31.18
C ARG A 489 -19.93 -0.92 30.49
N PHE A 490 -19.92 0.34 30.90
CA PHE A 490 -20.95 1.32 30.52
C PHE A 490 -20.33 2.61 29.98
N VAL A 491 -20.86 3.10 28.87
CA VAL A 491 -20.50 4.38 28.26
C VAL A 491 -21.59 5.38 28.61
N GLY A 492 -21.21 6.52 29.19
CA GLY A 492 -22.12 7.58 29.56
C GLY A 492 -22.57 8.42 28.36
N THR A 493 -23.61 9.22 28.53
CA THR A 493 -24.06 10.18 27.51
C THR A 493 -23.08 11.35 27.27
N ASP A 494 -21.95 11.35 27.96
CA ASP A 494 -20.80 12.23 27.75
C ASP A 494 -19.69 11.57 26.91
N GLY A 495 -19.93 10.37 26.38
CA GLY A 495 -19.01 9.60 25.54
C GLY A 495 -17.88 8.89 26.31
N HIS A 496 -17.80 9.02 27.64
CA HIS A 496 -16.76 8.39 28.45
C HIS A 496 -17.23 7.06 29.04
N VAL A 497 -16.29 6.17 29.37
CA VAL A 497 -16.61 5.03 30.24
C VAL A 497 -16.96 5.57 31.62
N ILE A 498 -18.16 5.27 32.11
CA ILE A 498 -18.65 5.72 33.42
C ILE A 498 -17.65 5.30 34.50
N GLY A 499 -17.40 6.15 35.50
CA GLY A 499 -16.45 5.86 36.56
C GLY A 499 -14.97 6.12 36.22
N SER A 500 -14.64 6.43 34.96
CA SER A 500 -13.29 6.84 34.56
C SER A 500 -12.98 8.29 34.98
N GLY A 501 -11.71 8.69 34.91
CA GLY A 501 -11.26 10.01 35.35
C GLY A 501 -11.79 11.17 34.52
N GLY A 502 -12.21 10.91 33.28
CA GLY A 502 -12.77 11.90 32.35
C GLY A 502 -14.30 11.96 32.34
N SER A 503 -14.94 10.94 32.90
CA SER A 503 -16.39 10.81 32.92
C SER A 503 -17.04 11.87 33.80
N ALA A 504 -18.07 12.54 33.29
CA ALA A 504 -19.01 13.36 34.04
C ALA A 504 -19.86 12.52 35.01
N PHE A 505 -20.01 11.23 34.74
CA PHE A 505 -20.73 10.27 35.56
C PHE A 505 -19.77 9.51 36.48
N SER A 506 -19.90 9.71 37.79
CA SER A 506 -19.05 9.09 38.82
C SER A 506 -17.53 9.31 38.60
N THR A 507 -17.12 10.55 38.30
CA THR A 507 -15.74 10.91 37.94
C THR A 507 -14.68 10.25 38.83
N GLY A 508 -13.89 9.35 38.25
CA GLY A 508 -12.79 8.65 38.90
C GLY A 508 -13.16 7.72 40.07
N LEU A 509 -14.45 7.49 40.33
CA LEU A 509 -14.91 6.62 41.42
C LEU A 509 -14.65 5.14 41.14
N GLY A 510 -14.48 4.76 39.87
CA GLY A 510 -14.36 3.38 39.46
C GLY A 510 -15.66 2.60 39.60
N HIS A 511 -15.57 1.36 40.08
CA HIS A 511 -16.69 0.43 40.22
C HIS A 511 -17.54 0.37 38.93
N ASN A 512 -16.83 0.16 37.81
CA ASN A 512 -17.33 0.40 36.46
C ASN A 512 -17.14 -0.78 35.50
N GLN A 513 -16.65 -1.90 36.03
CA GLN A 513 -16.66 -3.18 35.34
C GLN A 513 -17.28 -4.22 36.27
N PHE A 514 -18.36 -4.85 35.82
CA PHE A 514 -19.01 -5.94 36.53
C PHE A 514 -18.64 -7.26 35.89
N ASN A 515 -18.10 -8.19 36.68
CA ASN A 515 -17.64 -9.49 36.20
C ASN A 515 -18.62 -10.59 36.60
N PHE A 516 -18.95 -11.45 35.64
CA PHE A 516 -19.75 -12.64 35.85
C PHE A 516 -19.39 -13.67 34.80
N TYR A 517 -19.61 -14.95 35.11
CA TYR A 517 -19.37 -16.04 34.18
C TYR A 517 -20.15 -17.28 34.61
N GLY A 518 -20.73 -18.03 33.66
CA GLY A 518 -21.40 -19.30 33.96
C GLY A 518 -22.56 -19.22 34.96
N GLY A 519 -23.18 -18.03 35.11
CA GLY A 519 -24.22 -17.78 36.11
C GLY A 519 -23.69 -17.46 37.52
N GLU A 520 -22.38 -17.33 37.70
CA GLU A 520 -21.75 -16.90 38.94
C GLU A 520 -21.45 -15.39 38.90
N ASP A 521 -21.74 -14.72 40.02
CA ASP A 521 -21.42 -13.32 40.27
C ASP A 521 -19.98 -13.21 40.80
N HIS A 522 -19.10 -12.52 40.07
CA HIS A 522 -17.71 -12.27 40.45
C HIS A 522 -17.47 -10.82 40.90
N GLY A 523 -18.53 -10.05 41.06
CA GLY A 523 -18.51 -8.71 41.63
C GLY A 523 -17.95 -7.63 40.71
N TRP A 524 -17.90 -6.43 41.28
CA TRP A 524 -17.43 -5.22 40.62
C TRP A 524 -15.95 -4.98 40.85
N VAL A 525 -15.29 -4.45 39.82
CA VAL A 525 -13.90 -4.02 39.86
C VAL A 525 -13.72 -2.65 39.22
N ASN A 526 -12.57 -2.05 39.51
CA ASN A 526 -12.14 -0.78 38.95
C ASN A 526 -11.46 -1.00 37.59
N TYR A 527 -11.87 -0.22 36.59
CA TYR A 527 -11.29 -0.22 35.25
C TYR A 527 -10.96 1.23 34.83
N GLU A 528 -9.69 1.50 34.52
CA GLU A 528 -9.23 2.79 33.97
C GLU A 528 -9.69 4.02 34.79
N THR A 529 -9.73 3.92 36.12
CA THR A 529 -10.35 4.94 36.99
C THR A 529 -9.62 6.27 36.97
N SER A 530 -8.31 6.28 36.76
CA SER A 530 -7.50 7.51 36.66
C SER A 530 -7.42 8.07 35.24
N ASN A 531 -7.97 7.38 34.25
CA ASN A 531 -7.82 7.76 32.84
C ASN A 531 -8.79 8.89 32.48
N THR A 532 -8.26 10.08 32.22
CA THR A 532 -9.06 11.27 31.90
C THR A 532 -9.56 11.30 30.47
N ASN A 533 -9.07 10.41 29.60
CA ASN A 533 -9.38 10.38 28.17
C ASN A 533 -9.95 9.01 27.75
N LYS A 534 -10.64 8.30 28.65
CA LYS A 534 -11.23 6.99 28.35
C LYS A 534 -12.58 7.15 27.63
N LEU A 535 -12.50 7.72 26.42
CA LEU A 535 -13.61 7.89 25.48
C LEU A 535 -13.93 6.57 24.76
N TYR A 536 -15.20 6.39 24.42
CA TYR A 536 -15.65 5.35 23.51
C TYR A 536 -15.56 5.88 22.06
N ASN A 537 -14.35 5.77 21.49
CA ASN A 537 -14.00 6.24 20.15
C ASN A 537 -13.42 5.12 19.28
N TYR A 538 -12.79 5.45 18.15
CA TYR A 538 -12.19 4.49 17.20
C TYR A 538 -11.31 3.42 17.86
N SER A 539 -10.58 3.76 18.94
CA SER A 539 -9.76 2.78 19.68
C SER A 539 -10.56 1.61 20.28
N CYS A 540 -11.85 1.83 20.52
CA CYS A 540 -12.81 0.80 20.91
C CYS A 540 -13.54 0.23 19.67
N PHE A 541 -13.91 1.08 18.71
CA PHE A 541 -14.71 0.70 17.53
C PHE A 541 -14.07 -0.42 16.73
N LYS A 542 -12.74 -0.36 16.55
CA LYS A 542 -11.98 -1.35 15.78
C LYS A 542 -12.22 -2.80 16.20
N CYS A 543 -12.64 -3.05 17.45
CA CYS A 543 -12.92 -4.40 17.96
C CYS A 543 -14.34 -4.61 18.49
N HIS A 544 -15.14 -3.55 18.59
CA HIS A 544 -16.44 -3.57 19.27
C HIS A 544 -17.59 -3.09 18.40
N THR A 545 -17.35 -2.67 17.16
CA THR A 545 -18.38 -2.16 16.24
C THR A 545 -18.12 -2.62 14.81
N THR A 546 -19.05 -2.33 13.90
CA THR A 546 -18.94 -2.62 12.47
C THR A 546 -18.87 -1.34 11.66
N GLY A 547 -17.89 -1.25 10.75
CA GLY A 547 -17.67 -0.07 9.91
C GLY A 547 -17.31 1.18 10.71
N GLY A 548 -16.38 1.05 11.66
CA GLY A 548 -15.91 2.15 12.48
C GLY A 548 -15.05 3.14 11.69
N ASP A 549 -15.18 4.44 12.00
CA ASP A 549 -14.41 5.54 11.42
C ASP A 549 -13.94 6.50 12.53
N THR A 550 -12.88 7.25 12.26
CA THR A 550 -12.36 8.32 13.11
C THR A 550 -13.10 9.65 12.93
N GLU A 551 -13.80 9.85 11.81
CA GLU A 551 -14.52 11.08 11.51
C GLU A 551 -15.92 11.13 12.14
N GLY A 552 -16.36 12.34 12.48
CA GLY A 552 -17.71 12.59 13.00
C GLY A 552 -17.93 12.16 14.46
N THR A 553 -19.17 11.81 14.78
CA THR A 553 -19.57 11.31 16.09
C THR A 553 -20.79 10.40 16.01
N TRP A 554 -20.74 9.28 16.73
CA TRP A 554 -21.88 8.37 16.92
C TRP A 554 -22.84 8.86 18.02
N LEU A 555 -22.39 9.79 18.87
CA LEU A 555 -23.18 10.32 19.99
C LEU A 555 -23.42 11.81 19.78
N GLU A 556 -24.68 12.15 19.51
CA GLU A 556 -25.08 13.54 19.25
C GLU A 556 -24.69 14.45 20.42
N GLY A 557 -24.03 15.57 20.10
CA GLY A 557 -23.59 16.56 21.09
C GLY A 557 -22.21 16.29 21.71
N VAL A 558 -21.54 15.20 21.37
CA VAL A 558 -20.17 14.91 21.80
C VAL A 558 -19.25 14.87 20.57
N GLU A 559 -18.33 15.81 20.44
CA GLU A 559 -17.44 15.89 19.27
C GLU A 559 -16.28 14.88 19.36
N GLY A 560 -15.82 14.41 18.20
CA GLY A 560 -14.55 13.66 18.08
C GLY A 560 -14.58 12.22 18.56
N LEU A 561 -15.76 11.59 18.64
CA LEU A 561 -15.85 10.17 18.95
C LEU A 561 -15.62 9.28 17.73
N GLY A 562 -15.83 9.78 16.51
CA GLY A 562 -15.92 8.96 15.31
C GLY A 562 -17.30 8.32 15.13
N THR A 563 -17.52 7.62 14.02
CA THR A 563 -18.80 6.94 13.70
C THR A 563 -18.63 5.43 13.57
N PHE A 564 -19.75 4.70 13.56
CA PHE A 564 -19.81 3.30 13.14
C PHE A 564 -21.19 3.01 12.53
N THR A 565 -21.31 1.94 11.75
CA THR A 565 -22.58 1.58 11.10
C THR A 565 -23.46 0.71 11.99
N GLU A 566 -22.88 -0.29 12.66
CA GLU A 566 -23.60 -1.19 13.56
C GLU A 566 -22.81 -1.40 14.86
N GLY A 567 -23.52 -1.46 16.00
CA GLY A 567 -22.92 -1.80 17.29
C GLY A 567 -22.63 -3.29 17.38
N GLY A 568 -21.47 -3.66 17.92
CA GLY A 568 -21.01 -5.04 17.94
C GLY A 568 -20.29 -5.46 16.66
N VAL A 569 -19.75 -6.68 16.68
CA VAL A 569 -19.08 -7.28 15.53
C VAL A 569 -20.13 -7.98 14.67
N GLY A 570 -20.59 -7.27 13.66
CA GLY A 570 -21.61 -7.67 12.68
C GLY A 570 -21.06 -8.47 11.52
N CYS A 571 -21.94 -8.90 10.61
CA CYS A 571 -21.56 -9.65 9.41
C CYS A 571 -20.53 -8.88 8.58
N GLU A 572 -20.78 -7.58 8.40
CA GLU A 572 -19.96 -6.70 7.55
C GLU A 572 -18.65 -6.26 8.23
N ALA A 573 -18.43 -6.58 9.51
CA ALA A 573 -17.13 -6.43 10.17
C ALA A 573 -16.15 -7.51 9.74
N CYS A 574 -16.66 -8.67 9.33
CA CYS A 574 -15.87 -9.81 8.85
C CYS A 574 -15.97 -10.06 7.34
N HIS A 575 -16.95 -9.46 6.65
CA HIS A 575 -17.13 -9.65 5.22
C HIS A 575 -17.02 -8.34 4.41
N GLY A 576 -16.85 -7.20 5.06
CA GLY A 576 -16.88 -5.88 4.45
C GLY A 576 -18.29 -5.41 4.07
N PRO A 577 -18.42 -4.21 3.47
CA PRO A 577 -19.70 -3.60 3.10
C PRO A 577 -20.49 -4.45 2.08
N GLY A 578 -21.73 -4.80 2.43
CA GLY A 578 -22.55 -5.77 1.70
C GLY A 578 -23.39 -5.19 0.57
N ALA A 579 -23.37 -3.88 0.31
CA ALA A 579 -24.22 -3.23 -0.69
C ALA A 579 -24.12 -3.87 -2.09
N LEU A 580 -22.89 -4.07 -2.56
CA LEU A 580 -22.63 -4.64 -3.88
C LEU A 580 -23.08 -6.11 -3.92
N HIS A 581 -22.69 -6.90 -2.92
CA HIS A 581 -23.09 -8.30 -2.79
C HIS A 581 -24.61 -8.47 -2.76
N ALA A 582 -25.32 -7.68 -1.96
CA ALA A 582 -26.77 -7.73 -1.86
C ALA A 582 -27.46 -7.43 -3.21
N SER A 583 -26.86 -6.58 -4.05
CA SER A 583 -27.38 -6.23 -5.37
C SER A 583 -27.05 -7.26 -6.46
N ALA A 584 -25.91 -7.96 -6.35
CA ALA A 584 -25.43 -8.90 -7.35
C ALA A 584 -24.61 -10.04 -6.72
N PRO A 585 -25.21 -11.04 -6.04
CA PRO A 585 -24.46 -11.95 -5.17
C PRO A 585 -23.41 -12.81 -5.89
N THR A 586 -22.13 -12.63 -5.59
CA THR A 586 -21.04 -13.54 -6.00
C THR A 586 -20.05 -13.75 -4.85
N LYS A 587 -19.07 -14.65 -5.02
CA LYS A 587 -18.02 -14.86 -4.00
C LYS A 587 -16.93 -13.80 -4.07
N GLU A 588 -16.83 -13.12 -5.20
CA GLU A 588 -15.78 -12.15 -5.53
C GLU A 588 -16.15 -10.71 -5.10
N ASN A 589 -17.38 -10.47 -4.65
CA ASN A 589 -17.87 -9.15 -4.25
C ASN A 589 -18.39 -9.08 -2.81
N ILE A 590 -17.93 -10.03 -2.00
CA ILE A 590 -18.10 -10.15 -0.56
C ILE A 590 -16.77 -10.68 -0.03
N ASP A 591 -16.46 -10.42 1.24
CA ASP A 591 -15.13 -10.70 1.83
C ASP A 591 -14.07 -9.64 1.46
N LEU A 592 -14.46 -8.36 1.57
CA LEU A 592 -13.63 -7.19 1.25
C LEU A 592 -12.87 -6.63 2.47
N VAL A 593 -12.69 -7.40 3.54
CA VAL A 593 -12.08 -6.89 4.80
C VAL A 593 -10.64 -6.41 4.61
N TYR A 594 -9.95 -6.91 3.58
CA TYR A 594 -8.69 -6.34 3.08
C TYR A 594 -8.77 -4.82 2.90
N GLU A 595 -9.92 -4.28 2.51
CA GLU A 595 -10.11 -2.86 2.22
C GLU A 595 -10.41 -1.98 3.46
N GLN A 596 -10.76 -2.59 4.60
CA GLN A 596 -11.02 -1.87 5.86
C GLN A 596 -9.85 -1.90 6.85
N ALA A 597 -8.93 -2.86 6.76
CA ALA A 597 -7.83 -2.99 7.72
C ALA A 597 -6.76 -1.89 7.64
N HIS A 598 -6.84 -1.01 6.63
CA HIS A 598 -5.88 0.08 6.38
C HIS A 598 -5.72 1.06 7.55
N LEU A 599 -6.80 1.35 8.28
CA LEU A 599 -6.73 2.25 9.44
C LEU A 599 -5.89 1.65 10.58
N ASP A 600 -5.93 0.33 10.77
CA ASP A 600 -5.19 -0.36 11.83
C ASP A 600 -3.70 -0.54 11.47
N ASN A 601 -3.37 -0.71 10.18
CA ASN A 601 -1.99 -0.72 9.69
C ASN A 601 -1.27 0.62 9.93
N SER A 602 -1.98 1.74 9.72
CA SER A 602 -1.46 3.09 10.02
C SER A 602 -1.10 3.31 11.50
N LEU A 603 -1.67 2.49 12.40
CA LEU A 603 -1.44 2.50 13.85
C LEU A 603 -0.43 1.44 14.32
N GLY A 604 0.20 0.73 13.39
CA GLY A 604 1.23 -0.28 13.67
C GLY A 604 1.03 -1.60 12.95
N GLY A 605 -0.23 -1.98 12.63
CA GLY A 605 -0.62 -3.19 11.89
C GLY A 605 -0.17 -4.52 12.52
N LEU A 606 -0.88 -5.64 12.30
CA LEU A 606 -0.48 -6.96 12.81
C LEU A 606 0.95 -7.28 12.39
N SER A 607 1.91 -7.39 13.31
CA SER A 607 3.30 -7.71 12.99
C SER A 607 3.76 -9.00 13.66
N ILE A 608 4.52 -9.80 12.91
CA ILE A 608 5.19 -11.02 13.36
C ILE A 608 6.68 -10.76 13.21
N ASN A 609 7.46 -10.88 14.29
CA ASN A 609 8.91 -10.64 14.29
C ASN A 609 9.33 -9.26 13.73
N GLY A 610 8.50 -8.22 13.95
CA GLY A 610 8.77 -6.87 13.46
C GLY A 610 8.41 -6.62 11.99
N VAL A 611 7.79 -7.59 11.32
CA VAL A 611 7.26 -7.46 9.96
C VAL A 611 5.75 -7.32 10.03
N VAL A 612 5.23 -6.16 9.63
CA VAL A 612 3.79 -5.94 9.47
C VAL A 612 3.27 -6.91 8.41
N GLN A 613 2.35 -7.77 8.82
CA GLN A 613 1.63 -8.71 8.00
C GLN A 613 0.67 -7.92 7.11
N THR A 614 0.67 -8.26 5.83
CA THR A 614 -0.28 -7.74 4.86
C THR A 614 -1.27 -8.85 4.50
N PRO A 615 -2.55 -8.52 4.27
CA PRO A 615 -3.49 -9.48 3.70
C PRO A 615 -2.94 -10.12 2.41
N ASP A 616 -3.17 -11.42 2.21
CA ASP A 616 -2.89 -12.11 0.96
C ASP A 616 -4.00 -11.81 -0.04
N ALA A 617 -3.70 -10.97 -1.04
CA ALA A 617 -4.64 -10.56 -2.07
C ALA A 617 -5.28 -11.70 -2.89
N ASN A 618 -4.76 -12.94 -2.80
CA ASN A 618 -5.32 -14.13 -3.43
C ASN A 618 -5.74 -15.22 -2.43
N GLY A 619 -5.67 -14.92 -1.13
CA GLY A 619 -5.77 -15.86 -0.03
C GLY A 619 -7.07 -15.77 0.77
N ASN A 620 -7.19 -16.65 1.76
CA ASN A 620 -8.25 -16.61 2.77
C ASN A 620 -7.69 -15.91 4.01
N ASP A 621 -7.86 -14.58 4.09
CA ASP A 621 -7.26 -13.71 5.12
C ASP A 621 -7.93 -13.76 6.49
N VAL A 622 -8.72 -14.80 6.75
CA VAL A 622 -9.47 -14.98 7.99
C VAL A 622 -8.58 -14.87 9.22
N ASN A 623 -7.33 -15.33 9.14
CA ASN A 623 -6.34 -15.19 10.21
C ASN A 623 -6.03 -13.73 10.52
N PHE A 624 -5.62 -12.98 9.50
CA PHE A 624 -5.33 -11.56 9.61
C PHE A 624 -6.55 -10.78 10.14
N MET A 625 -7.74 -11.06 9.59
CA MET A 625 -9.00 -10.49 10.07
C MET A 625 -9.24 -10.76 11.56
N CYS A 626 -9.11 -12.01 12.03
CA CYS A 626 -9.29 -12.34 13.44
C CYS A 626 -8.29 -11.58 14.32
N GLY A 627 -7.03 -11.48 13.86
CA GLY A 627 -5.94 -10.79 14.55
C GLY A 627 -6.22 -9.31 14.82
N THR A 628 -6.96 -8.61 13.96
CA THR A 628 -7.28 -7.17 14.14
C THR A 628 -7.92 -6.89 15.51
N CYS A 629 -8.69 -7.85 16.02
CA CYS A 629 -9.40 -7.76 17.29
C CYS A 629 -8.84 -8.66 18.39
N HIS A 630 -8.27 -9.81 18.01
CA HIS A 630 -7.76 -10.82 18.93
C HIS A 630 -6.26 -10.70 19.22
N ASN A 631 -5.70 -9.50 19.02
CA ASN A 631 -4.35 -9.12 19.42
C ASN A 631 -4.36 -7.76 20.18
N ARG A 632 -3.26 -7.46 20.89
CA ARG A 632 -3.11 -6.25 21.71
C ARG A 632 -2.11 -5.23 21.20
N SER A 633 -0.88 -5.65 20.90
CA SER A 633 0.24 -4.74 20.60
C SER A 633 0.68 -4.79 19.15
N TYR A 634 0.11 -5.71 18.38
CA TYR A 634 0.51 -6.04 17.03
C TYR A 634 2.01 -6.36 16.90
N THR A 635 2.68 -6.73 18.01
CA THR A 635 4.12 -6.95 18.08
C THR A 635 4.44 -7.95 19.18
N ASP A 636 5.56 -8.68 19.02
CA ASP A 636 6.24 -9.32 20.13
C ASP A 636 6.63 -8.31 21.22
N PRO A 637 6.49 -8.65 22.52
CA PRO A 637 6.15 -9.97 23.04
C PRO A 637 4.66 -10.16 23.42
N ILE A 638 4.23 -11.41 23.63
CA ILE A 638 2.91 -11.76 24.22
C ILE A 638 2.77 -11.14 25.62
N ASN A 639 1.90 -10.15 25.77
CA ASN A 639 1.89 -9.33 26.98
C ASN A 639 1.23 -10.04 28.16
N SER A 640 1.81 -9.84 29.34
CA SER A 640 1.24 -10.28 30.62
C SER A 640 1.15 -9.14 31.63
N SER A 641 0.35 -9.35 32.68
CA SER A 641 0.33 -8.51 33.88
C SER A 641 -0.38 -9.21 35.02
N GLY A 642 0.08 -8.97 36.25
CA GLY A 642 -0.56 -9.53 37.45
C GLY A 642 -0.56 -11.06 37.48
N GLY A 643 0.45 -11.68 36.87
CA GLY A 643 0.61 -13.13 36.81
C GLY A 643 -0.29 -13.83 35.79
N PHE A 644 -0.87 -13.14 34.81
CA PHE A 644 -1.67 -13.74 33.74
C PHE A 644 -1.30 -13.13 32.40
N ILE A 645 -1.48 -13.89 31.31
CA ILE A 645 -1.51 -13.34 29.96
C ILE A 645 -2.66 -12.31 29.90
N LYS A 646 -2.44 -11.19 29.24
CA LYS A 646 -3.49 -10.19 29.06
C LYS A 646 -4.54 -10.71 28.08
N HIS A 647 -5.79 -10.30 28.24
CA HIS A 647 -6.80 -10.58 27.20
C HIS A 647 -6.46 -9.91 25.86
N HIS A 648 -7.00 -10.49 24.78
CA HIS A 648 -6.73 -10.12 23.39
C HIS A 648 -5.29 -10.40 22.98
N GLU A 649 -4.76 -11.55 23.38
CA GLU A 649 -3.42 -12.03 22.95
C GLU A 649 -3.56 -13.36 22.21
N GLN A 650 -4.78 -13.83 21.90
CA GLN A 650 -4.96 -15.17 21.33
C GLN A 650 -4.31 -15.32 19.96
N TRP A 651 -4.29 -14.24 19.18
CA TRP A 651 -3.54 -14.17 17.93
C TRP A 651 -2.04 -14.31 18.20
N ASP A 652 -1.49 -13.47 19.09
CA ASP A 652 -0.07 -13.44 19.44
C ASP A 652 0.41 -14.79 20.00
N GLU A 653 -0.41 -15.40 20.87
CA GLU A 653 -0.20 -16.74 21.39
C GLU A 653 -0.17 -17.78 20.26
N PHE A 654 -1.17 -17.78 19.37
CA PHE A 654 -1.33 -18.79 18.33
C PHE A 654 -0.20 -18.75 17.29
N THR A 655 0.21 -17.55 16.86
CA THR A 655 1.27 -17.35 15.88
C THR A 655 2.64 -17.79 16.40
N ALA A 656 2.83 -17.82 17.71
CA ALA A 656 4.06 -18.30 18.36
C ALA A 656 4.10 -19.84 18.54
N THR A 657 3.16 -20.59 17.95
CA THR A 657 3.08 -22.05 18.11
C THR A 657 3.42 -22.80 16.82
N GLU A 658 3.80 -24.06 16.95
CA GLU A 658 3.96 -24.96 15.80
C GLU A 658 2.71 -24.99 14.90
N HIS A 659 1.49 -24.91 15.47
CA HIS A 659 0.27 -24.85 14.66
C HIS A 659 0.24 -23.61 13.75
N GLY A 660 0.68 -22.46 14.27
CA GLY A 660 0.88 -21.24 13.49
C GLY A 660 1.92 -21.43 12.40
N GLU A 661 3.09 -22.02 12.74
CA GLU A 661 4.17 -22.28 11.78
C GLU A 661 3.77 -23.24 10.65
N TYR A 662 2.94 -24.24 10.93
CA TYR A 662 2.38 -25.16 9.94
C TYR A 662 1.24 -24.53 9.10
N GLY A 663 0.96 -23.24 9.27
CA GLY A 663 -0.01 -22.49 8.47
C GLY A 663 -1.47 -22.75 8.84
N PHE A 664 -1.74 -23.16 10.08
CA PHE A 664 -3.13 -23.28 10.53
C PHE A 664 -3.76 -21.90 10.72
N SER A 665 -5.09 -21.88 10.68
CA SER A 665 -5.88 -20.67 10.92
C SER A 665 -6.85 -20.83 12.09
N CYS A 666 -7.37 -19.73 12.59
CA CYS A 666 -8.44 -19.74 13.60
C CYS A 666 -9.59 -20.64 13.15
N VAL A 667 -9.98 -20.56 11.88
CA VAL A 667 -11.07 -21.36 11.29
C VAL A 667 -10.69 -22.79 10.90
N THR A 668 -9.41 -23.17 11.06
CA THR A 668 -9.02 -24.58 11.02
C THR A 668 -9.67 -25.37 12.17
N CYS A 669 -9.91 -24.70 13.30
CA CYS A 669 -10.51 -25.30 14.50
C CYS A 669 -11.87 -24.69 14.89
N HIS A 670 -12.18 -23.47 14.44
CA HIS A 670 -13.41 -22.76 14.82
C HIS A 670 -14.38 -22.54 13.65
N ASP A 671 -15.69 -22.65 13.90
CA ASP A 671 -16.70 -22.04 13.02
C ASP A 671 -16.85 -20.57 13.43
N PRO A 672 -16.58 -19.60 12.53
CA PRO A 672 -16.57 -18.18 12.88
C PRO A 672 -17.96 -17.63 13.23
N HIS A 673 -19.04 -18.35 12.91
CA HIS A 673 -20.41 -17.93 13.21
C HIS A 673 -20.91 -18.47 14.55
N LYS A 674 -20.33 -19.57 15.05
CA LYS A 674 -20.85 -20.26 16.24
C LYS A 674 -20.07 -19.88 17.48
N ARG A 675 -20.77 -19.83 18.61
CA ARG A 675 -20.14 -19.67 19.92
C ARG A 675 -19.27 -20.87 20.28
N THR A 676 -18.21 -20.60 21.03
CA THR A 676 -17.30 -21.63 21.58
C THR A 676 -17.49 -21.85 23.08
N ILE A 677 -18.34 -21.04 23.72
CA ILE A 677 -18.65 -21.12 25.16
C ILE A 677 -19.93 -21.92 25.41
N TRP A 678 -20.04 -22.50 26.62
CA TRP A 678 -21.13 -23.36 27.11
C TRP A 678 -21.21 -24.76 26.48
N ASP A 679 -21.62 -24.87 25.22
CA ASP A 679 -21.84 -26.14 24.51
C ASP A 679 -20.67 -26.52 23.60
N GLY A 680 -19.86 -25.54 23.17
CA GLY A 680 -18.67 -25.80 22.36
C GLY A 680 -18.97 -26.10 20.88
N ASP A 681 -20.18 -25.79 20.42
CA ASP A 681 -20.65 -26.11 19.06
C ASP A 681 -19.83 -25.44 17.94
N GLY A 682 -19.08 -24.38 18.27
CA GLY A 682 -18.16 -23.72 17.36
C GLY A 682 -16.80 -24.40 17.18
N ILE A 683 -16.52 -25.56 17.78
CA ILE A 683 -15.29 -26.32 17.54
C ILE A 683 -15.49 -27.30 16.37
N THR A 684 -14.85 -27.04 15.24
CA THR A 684 -14.99 -27.83 13.99
C THR A 684 -13.98 -28.97 13.89
N LYS A 685 -12.88 -28.89 14.65
CA LYS A 685 -11.80 -29.88 14.62
C LYS A 685 -11.30 -30.19 16.03
N THR A 686 -11.27 -31.47 16.37
CA THR A 686 -10.80 -31.93 17.70
C THR A 686 -9.31 -32.28 17.67
N CYS A 687 -8.65 -32.21 18.82
CA CYS A 687 -7.21 -32.51 18.96
C CYS A 687 -6.89 -33.95 18.50
N GLU A 688 -7.75 -34.91 18.82
CA GLU A 688 -7.59 -36.33 18.54
C GLU A 688 -7.61 -36.64 17.04
N SER A 689 -8.20 -35.76 16.22
CA SER A 689 -8.20 -35.92 14.76
C SER A 689 -6.80 -35.85 14.14
N CYS A 690 -5.83 -35.26 14.85
CA CYS A 690 -4.42 -35.17 14.43
C CYS A 690 -3.46 -35.80 15.46
N HIS A 691 -3.81 -35.83 16.75
CA HIS A 691 -2.99 -36.32 17.86
C HIS A 691 -3.50 -37.67 18.43
N ASP A 692 -3.77 -38.64 17.56
CA ASP A 692 -4.32 -39.96 17.94
C ASP A 692 -3.44 -40.71 18.94
N TYR A 693 -2.11 -40.65 18.78
CA TYR A 693 -1.18 -41.27 19.73
C TYR A 693 -1.36 -40.69 21.14
N GLN A 694 -1.38 -39.37 21.27
CA GLN A 694 -1.55 -38.69 22.54
C GLN A 694 -2.92 -39.01 23.15
N SER A 695 -3.98 -39.07 22.33
CA SER A 695 -5.34 -39.38 22.78
C SER A 695 -5.46 -40.76 23.46
N THR A 696 -4.68 -41.74 22.99
CA THR A 696 -4.68 -43.11 23.55
C THR A 696 -3.74 -43.28 24.75
N HIS A 697 -2.92 -42.27 25.05
CA HIS A 697 -1.88 -42.31 26.09
C HIS A 697 -2.08 -41.25 27.18
N VAL A 698 -3.24 -40.59 27.23
CA VAL A 698 -3.59 -39.64 28.31
C VAL A 698 -3.58 -40.37 29.66
N LYS A 699 -2.65 -39.99 30.53
CA LYS A 699 -2.51 -40.54 31.89
C LYS A 699 -3.37 -39.79 32.91
N HIS A 700 -4.66 -39.61 32.63
CA HIS A 700 -5.59 -38.91 33.53
C HIS A 700 -6.91 -39.67 33.69
N SER A 701 -7.64 -39.39 34.78
CA SER A 701 -8.97 -39.94 35.03
C SER A 701 -9.99 -39.54 33.96
N ALA A 702 -11.02 -40.37 33.78
CA ALA A 702 -12.15 -40.04 32.90
C ALA A 702 -12.77 -38.68 33.27
N GLY A 703 -12.96 -37.82 32.27
CA GLY A 703 -13.56 -36.48 32.44
C GLY A 703 -12.62 -35.30 32.23
N VAL A 704 -11.31 -35.53 32.01
CA VAL A 704 -10.35 -34.49 31.62
C VAL A 704 -10.11 -34.53 30.11
N SER A 705 -10.13 -33.37 29.47
CA SER A 705 -9.94 -33.19 28.04
C SER A 705 -8.59 -32.53 27.72
N CYS A 706 -8.16 -32.60 26.46
CA CYS A 706 -6.88 -31.99 26.01
C CYS A 706 -6.79 -30.50 26.37
N ILE A 707 -7.90 -29.77 26.21
CA ILE A 707 -7.96 -28.32 26.44
C ILE A 707 -7.85 -27.93 27.91
N ASP A 708 -8.06 -28.85 28.85
CA ASP A 708 -7.96 -28.54 30.28
C ASP A 708 -6.51 -28.29 30.72
N CYS A 709 -5.55 -28.94 30.04
CA CYS A 709 -4.12 -28.74 30.29
C CYS A 709 -3.43 -27.89 29.21
N HIS A 710 -3.79 -28.08 27.94
CA HIS A 710 -3.13 -27.43 26.81
C HIS A 710 -3.77 -26.11 26.40
N MET A 711 -4.99 -25.81 26.87
CA MET A 711 -5.61 -24.49 26.69
C MET A 711 -6.23 -24.01 28.02
N PRO A 712 -5.43 -23.99 29.11
CA PRO A 712 -5.94 -23.61 30.42
C PRO A 712 -6.32 -22.14 30.42
N PHE A 713 -7.05 -21.72 31.44
CA PHE A 713 -7.39 -20.31 31.64
C PHE A 713 -6.16 -19.52 32.13
N ALA A 714 -5.12 -19.40 31.31
CA ALA A 714 -3.88 -18.69 31.65
C ALA A 714 -3.93 -17.18 31.34
N ALA A 715 -5.00 -16.73 30.68
CA ALA A 715 -5.23 -15.32 30.38
C ALA A 715 -6.33 -14.72 31.27
N LYS A 716 -6.18 -13.43 31.60
CA LYS A 716 -7.13 -12.68 32.43
C LYS A 716 -7.60 -11.40 31.75
N SER A 717 -8.90 -11.22 31.77
CA SER A 717 -9.64 -10.08 31.21
C SER A 717 -10.44 -9.33 32.28
N GLY A 718 -11.05 -10.04 33.21
CA GLY A 718 -11.87 -9.45 34.26
C GLY A 718 -11.60 -10.06 35.63
N THR A 719 -11.69 -11.38 35.74
CA THR A 719 -11.62 -12.07 37.03
C THR A 719 -10.77 -13.33 36.99
N THR A 720 -10.38 -13.83 38.16
CA THR A 720 -9.87 -15.19 38.36
C THR A 720 -11.00 -16.13 38.73
N ARG A 721 -10.79 -17.43 38.51
CA ARG A 721 -11.76 -18.50 38.78
C ARG A 721 -11.19 -19.45 39.82
N GLY A 722 -12.02 -19.87 40.78
CA GLY A 722 -11.59 -20.77 41.85
C GLY A 722 -10.52 -20.15 42.77
N GLU A 723 -10.01 -20.95 43.70
CA GLU A 723 -9.10 -20.49 44.77
C GLU A 723 -7.61 -20.66 44.42
N SER A 724 -7.29 -21.33 43.30
CA SER A 724 -5.92 -21.73 42.95
C SER A 724 -4.95 -20.59 42.64
N GLY A 725 -5.47 -19.42 42.24
CA GLY A 725 -4.64 -18.31 41.74
C GLY A 725 -4.03 -18.53 40.35
N TYR A 726 -4.23 -19.70 39.72
CA TYR A 726 -3.68 -20.05 38.39
C TYR A 726 -4.76 -20.23 37.32
N LYS A 727 -5.93 -19.62 37.52
CA LYS A 727 -7.06 -19.72 36.61
C LYS A 727 -7.71 -18.35 36.43
N GLY A 728 -7.53 -17.78 35.25
CA GLY A 728 -8.18 -16.56 34.78
C GLY A 728 -9.55 -16.86 34.18
N ASP A 729 -9.98 -16.03 33.23
CA ASP A 729 -11.28 -16.10 32.56
C ASP A 729 -11.18 -16.21 31.03
N VAL A 730 -9.97 -16.29 30.48
CA VAL A 730 -9.71 -16.52 29.04
C VAL A 730 -8.76 -17.70 28.85
N ARG A 731 -9.09 -18.60 27.90
CA ARG A 731 -8.26 -19.75 27.55
C ARG A 731 -7.06 -19.32 26.70
N SER A 732 -5.90 -19.89 27.01
CA SER A 732 -4.65 -19.72 26.26
C SER A 732 -4.65 -20.52 24.96
N HIS A 733 -3.93 -20.01 23.96
CA HIS A 733 -3.70 -20.65 22.67
C HIS A 733 -2.21 -20.99 22.44
N LEU A 734 -1.42 -21.13 23.50
CA LEU A 734 -0.02 -21.55 23.41
C LEU A 734 0.17 -23.06 23.17
N PHE A 735 -0.79 -23.89 23.60
CA PHE A 735 -0.81 -25.37 23.51
C PHE A 735 0.33 -26.10 24.21
N THR A 736 1.59 -25.77 23.91
CA THR A 736 2.80 -26.41 24.43
C THR A 736 2.95 -26.16 25.93
N ILE A 737 3.37 -27.19 26.66
CA ILE A 737 3.67 -27.11 28.10
C ILE A 737 5.16 -27.31 28.31
N ASN A 738 5.86 -26.28 28.79
CA ASN A 738 7.20 -26.42 29.32
C ASN A 738 7.12 -27.20 30.65
N THR A 739 7.79 -28.34 30.72
CA THR A 739 7.66 -29.27 31.86
C THR A 739 8.54 -28.93 33.07
N SER A 740 9.19 -27.76 33.07
CA SER A 740 10.01 -27.29 34.18
C SER A 740 9.17 -26.63 35.30
N THR A 741 9.80 -26.36 36.43
CA THR A 741 9.18 -25.60 37.54
C THR A 741 9.23 -24.10 37.33
N GLU A 742 9.75 -23.62 36.19
CA GLU A 742 9.94 -22.20 35.95
C GLU A 742 8.62 -21.48 35.65
N SER A 743 8.57 -20.19 35.97
CA SER A 743 7.47 -19.32 35.55
C SER A 743 7.42 -19.23 34.03
N MET A 744 6.22 -19.23 33.46
CA MET A 744 6.05 -18.95 32.03
C MET A 744 6.29 -17.48 31.69
N PHE A 745 6.26 -16.56 32.67
CA PHE A 745 6.44 -15.13 32.48
C PHE A 745 7.87 -14.67 32.70
N THR A 746 8.22 -13.51 32.14
CA THR A 746 9.48 -12.78 32.37
C THR A 746 9.66 -12.44 33.85
N GLU A 747 10.88 -12.12 34.28
CA GLU A 747 11.19 -11.84 35.68
C GLU A 747 10.39 -10.63 36.22
N ASP A 748 10.14 -9.64 35.36
CA ASP A 748 9.28 -8.48 35.65
C ASP A 748 7.77 -8.76 35.46
N GLY A 749 7.40 -9.94 34.94
CA GLY A 749 6.03 -10.37 34.69
C GLY A 749 5.30 -9.60 33.58
N SER A 750 6.03 -8.88 32.73
CA SER A 750 5.47 -8.04 31.66
C SER A 750 5.10 -8.82 30.39
N ALA A 751 5.71 -9.98 30.16
CA ALA A 751 5.42 -10.84 29.01
C ALA A 751 5.54 -12.34 29.31
N VAL A 752 5.00 -13.17 28.41
CA VAL A 752 5.39 -14.60 28.30
C VAL A 752 6.85 -14.66 27.85
N LYS A 753 7.65 -15.49 28.50
CA LYS A 753 9.05 -15.72 28.11
C LYS A 753 9.11 -16.51 26.81
N ASP A 754 9.77 -15.90 25.85
CA ASP A 754 10.15 -16.45 24.56
C ASP A 754 11.56 -15.94 24.23
N ASP A 755 12.56 -16.82 24.26
CA ASP A 755 13.97 -16.49 24.08
C ASP A 755 14.78 -17.67 23.50
N GLU A 756 16.06 -17.45 23.18
CA GLU A 756 16.94 -18.48 22.59
C GLU A 756 17.05 -19.78 23.42
N THR A 757 16.64 -19.74 24.69
CA THR A 757 16.70 -20.88 25.61
C THR A 757 15.34 -21.57 25.81
N ARG A 758 14.23 -20.91 25.44
CA ARG A 758 12.88 -21.47 25.51
C ARG A 758 11.88 -20.74 24.60
N GLU A 759 11.11 -21.52 23.87
CA GLU A 759 9.94 -21.03 23.15
C GLU A 759 8.80 -20.62 24.10
N ALA A 760 7.90 -19.77 23.61
CA ALA A 760 6.65 -19.42 24.29
C ALA A 760 5.82 -20.69 24.59
N ALA A 761 5.58 -20.94 25.88
CA ALA A 761 4.87 -22.14 26.32
C ALA A 761 4.18 -21.93 27.67
N LEU A 762 3.14 -22.73 27.93
CA LEU A 762 2.50 -22.85 29.22
C LEU A 762 3.47 -23.43 30.27
N SER A 763 3.24 -23.13 31.54
CA SER A 763 3.94 -23.78 32.65
C SER A 763 3.01 -24.73 33.43
N PRO A 764 3.56 -25.68 34.22
CA PRO A 764 2.75 -26.61 35.01
C PRO A 764 1.91 -25.90 36.08
N HIS A 765 2.25 -24.65 36.43
CA HIS A 765 1.40 -23.80 37.26
C HIS A 765 -0.01 -23.65 36.67
N PHE A 766 -0.11 -23.27 35.40
CA PHE A 766 -1.40 -23.09 34.74
C PHE A 766 -2.01 -24.39 34.24
N ALA A 767 -1.19 -25.30 33.72
CA ALA A 767 -1.68 -26.56 33.14
C ALA A 767 -2.13 -27.59 34.19
N CYS A 768 -1.62 -27.51 35.42
CA CYS A 768 -1.88 -28.50 36.47
C CYS A 768 -2.44 -27.87 37.74
N LEU A 769 -1.79 -26.85 38.28
CA LEU A 769 -2.17 -26.25 39.57
C LEU A 769 -3.44 -25.40 39.47
N GLY A 770 -3.96 -25.14 38.26
CA GLY A 770 -5.33 -24.62 38.08
C GLY A 770 -6.42 -25.53 38.66
N CYS A 771 -6.15 -26.84 38.76
CA CYS A 771 -7.05 -27.86 39.31
C CYS A 771 -6.45 -28.62 40.51
N HIS A 772 -5.14 -28.89 40.50
CA HIS A 772 -4.45 -29.56 41.61
C HIS A 772 -3.94 -28.56 42.64
N ASN A 773 -4.87 -27.88 43.31
CA ASN A 773 -4.59 -26.81 44.26
C ASN A 773 -5.22 -27.09 45.62
N ASP A 774 -4.92 -26.26 46.62
CA ASP A 774 -5.41 -26.41 47.99
C ASP A 774 -6.92 -26.09 48.18
N ASP A 775 -7.77 -26.24 47.15
CA ASP A 775 -9.23 -26.03 47.26
C ASP A 775 -9.88 -27.20 47.99
N PRO A 776 -10.41 -26.99 49.21
CA PRO A 776 -10.96 -28.09 50.01
C PRO A 776 -12.29 -28.64 49.45
N ASN A 777 -12.85 -28.05 48.39
CA ASN A 777 -14.19 -28.33 47.89
C ASN A 777 -14.23 -29.08 46.55
N ASP A 778 -13.09 -29.27 45.87
CA ASP A 778 -13.07 -29.90 44.54
C ASP A 778 -12.79 -31.42 44.55
N ASN A 779 -12.29 -31.94 45.69
CA ASN A 779 -11.95 -33.34 45.89
C ASN A 779 -10.90 -33.87 44.90
N ILE A 780 -10.05 -32.98 44.36
CA ILE A 780 -8.92 -33.26 43.49
C ILE A 780 -7.64 -33.32 44.34
N PRO A 781 -6.75 -34.32 44.18
CA PRO A 781 -5.54 -34.38 45.00
C PRO A 781 -4.57 -33.23 44.69
N ASP A 782 -4.23 -32.43 45.70
CA ASP A 782 -3.29 -31.32 45.61
C ASP A 782 -1.91 -31.77 45.11
N LYS A 783 -1.21 -30.86 44.44
CA LYS A 783 0.17 -31.07 43.98
C LYS A 783 1.04 -29.86 44.29
N THR A 784 2.29 -30.10 44.65
CA THR A 784 3.31 -29.04 44.59
C THR A 784 3.74 -28.80 43.15
N ILE A 785 4.39 -27.66 42.88
CA ILE A 785 4.94 -27.38 41.53
C ILE A 785 5.97 -28.42 41.10
N GLU A 786 6.78 -28.96 42.02
CA GLU A 786 7.76 -30.01 41.73
C GLU A 786 7.06 -31.31 41.31
N GLN A 787 5.94 -31.65 41.95
CA GLN A 787 5.14 -32.81 41.59
C GLN A 787 4.43 -32.62 40.25
N ALA A 788 3.87 -31.44 40.00
CA ALA A 788 3.24 -31.09 38.72
C ALA A 788 4.26 -31.14 37.57
N ALA A 789 5.44 -30.55 37.74
CA ALA A 789 6.52 -30.58 36.75
C ALA A 789 7.03 -32.01 36.51
N ALA A 790 7.24 -32.80 37.56
CA ALA A 790 7.67 -34.20 37.42
C ALA A 790 6.63 -35.05 36.67
N PHE A 791 5.34 -34.86 36.96
CA PHE A 791 4.26 -35.57 36.30
C PHE A 791 4.10 -35.13 34.84
N SER A 792 4.21 -33.82 34.57
CA SER A 792 4.23 -33.27 33.22
C SER A 792 5.40 -33.85 32.41
N LYS A 793 6.60 -33.98 32.98
CA LYS A 793 7.73 -34.67 32.34
C LYS A 793 7.41 -36.12 32.00
N GLU A 794 6.75 -36.86 32.89
CA GLU A 794 6.37 -38.26 32.66
C GLU A 794 5.29 -38.42 31.57
N MET A 795 4.40 -37.44 31.44
CA MET A 795 3.36 -37.40 30.40
C MET A 795 3.93 -37.05 29.03
N HIS A 796 4.91 -36.13 28.98
CA HIS A 796 5.60 -35.73 27.75
C HIS A 796 6.82 -36.62 27.42
N ALA A 797 7.20 -37.54 28.33
CA ALA A 797 8.22 -38.54 28.06
C ALA A 797 7.69 -39.54 27.05
N TYR A 798 8.04 -39.33 25.77
CA TYR A 798 7.94 -40.38 24.77
C TYR A 798 8.61 -41.65 25.30
N PRO A 799 8.02 -42.85 25.08
CA PRO A 799 8.63 -44.08 25.56
C PRO A 799 10.04 -44.21 25.00
N THR A 800 11.03 -44.10 25.88
CA THR A 800 12.43 -44.40 25.59
C THR A 800 12.50 -45.83 25.06
N SER A 801 12.67 -45.98 23.75
CA SER A 801 13.40 -47.04 22.99
C SER A 801 13.39 -48.51 23.46
N ALA A 802 12.63 -48.92 24.46
CA ALA A 802 12.68 -50.23 25.09
C ALA A 802 11.43 -51.08 24.84
N ASN A 803 10.37 -50.52 24.24
CA ASN A 803 9.20 -51.27 23.77
C ASN A 803 8.78 -50.91 22.33
N LEU A 804 9.67 -50.25 21.58
CA LEU A 804 9.49 -49.92 20.17
C LEU A 804 10.30 -50.85 19.25
N THR A 805 10.41 -52.13 19.63
CA THR A 805 10.89 -53.20 18.73
C THR A 805 9.91 -53.52 17.60
N ALA A 806 8.85 -52.72 17.43
CA ALA A 806 7.91 -52.78 16.33
C ALA A 806 7.70 -51.43 15.61
N PHE A 807 8.68 -50.51 15.62
CA PHE A 807 8.70 -49.48 14.58
C PHE A 807 9.24 -50.07 13.29
N ASP A 808 8.33 -50.18 12.33
CA ASP A 808 8.56 -50.78 11.01
C ASP A 808 9.71 -50.07 10.30
N SER A 809 10.50 -50.83 9.55
CA SER A 809 11.65 -50.34 8.77
C SER A 809 11.21 -49.54 7.52
N ALA A 810 10.02 -48.95 7.56
CA ALA A 810 9.31 -48.39 6.44
C ALA A 810 9.50 -46.87 6.33
N LEU A 811 9.52 -46.38 5.10
CA LEU A 811 9.58 -44.95 4.77
C LEU A 811 8.27 -44.27 5.12
N LYS A 812 8.30 -43.23 5.95
CA LYS A 812 7.15 -42.34 6.18
C LYS A 812 7.27 -41.12 5.27
N ILE A 813 6.15 -40.77 4.63
CA ILE A 813 6.05 -39.63 3.72
C ILE A 813 4.92 -38.75 4.22
N TYR A 814 5.22 -37.49 4.56
CA TYR A 814 4.22 -36.51 4.98
C TYR A 814 4.61 -35.10 4.52
N PRO A 815 3.66 -34.18 4.33
CA PRO A 815 2.27 -34.52 4.03
C PRO A 815 2.20 -35.33 2.71
N ASN A 816 1.24 -36.25 2.63
CA ASN A 816 1.01 -37.05 1.42
C ASN A 816 -0.47 -37.47 1.37
N PRO A 817 -1.32 -36.80 0.57
CA PRO A 817 -0.98 -35.86 -0.51
C PRO A 817 -0.43 -34.48 -0.05
N SER A 818 0.31 -33.78 -0.90
CA SER A 818 0.84 -32.42 -0.65
C SER A 818 0.76 -31.53 -1.90
N LYS A 819 0.57 -30.21 -1.70
CA LYS A 819 0.75 -29.17 -2.73
C LYS A 819 2.17 -28.58 -2.75
N GLY A 820 2.93 -28.74 -1.66
CA GLY A 820 4.29 -28.21 -1.50
C GLY A 820 5.29 -29.31 -1.21
N SER A 821 6.18 -29.09 -0.24
CA SER A 821 7.24 -30.02 0.11
C SER A 821 6.73 -31.37 0.64
N PHE A 822 7.57 -32.38 0.50
CA PHE A 822 7.44 -33.74 1.05
C PHE A 822 8.61 -34.03 1.98
N TYR A 823 8.30 -34.63 3.12
CA TYR A 823 9.25 -35.04 4.15
C TYR A 823 9.33 -36.57 4.17
N PHE A 824 10.55 -37.07 4.08
CA PHE A 824 10.88 -38.49 4.04
C PHE A 824 11.56 -38.90 5.33
N SER A 825 10.79 -39.44 6.28
CA SER A 825 11.30 -39.89 7.57
C SER A 825 11.62 -41.38 7.54
N MET A 826 12.86 -41.74 7.91
CA MET A 826 13.34 -43.11 7.91
C MET A 826 14.36 -43.37 9.03
N LYS A 827 14.53 -44.64 9.42
CA LYS A 827 15.54 -45.05 10.39
C LYS A 827 16.72 -45.76 9.72
N ILE A 828 17.91 -45.22 9.92
CA ILE A 828 19.17 -45.77 9.42
C ILE A 828 20.00 -46.32 10.58
N ASP A 829 20.46 -47.58 10.45
CA ASP A 829 21.22 -48.25 11.52
C ASP A 829 22.74 -48.15 11.32
N GLU A 830 23.21 -47.88 10.09
CA GLU A 830 24.64 -47.73 9.76
C GLU A 830 24.90 -46.41 9.01
N PRO A 831 25.96 -45.67 9.33
CA PRO A 831 26.25 -44.37 8.72
C PRO A 831 26.49 -44.49 7.21
N GLY A 832 25.89 -43.58 6.44
CA GLY A 832 26.14 -43.46 5.01
C GLY A 832 25.50 -42.22 4.40
N ASN A 833 25.87 -41.90 3.16
CA ASN A 833 25.23 -40.84 2.38
C ASN A 833 23.88 -41.33 1.84
N ALA A 834 22.89 -40.45 1.79
CA ALA A 834 21.56 -40.76 1.28
C ALA A 834 21.39 -40.28 -0.16
N TYR A 835 20.94 -41.17 -1.03
CA TYR A 835 20.63 -40.90 -2.44
C TYR A 835 19.12 -40.92 -2.63
N LEU A 836 18.51 -39.74 -2.78
CA LEU A 836 17.08 -39.59 -3.03
C LEU A 836 16.83 -39.50 -4.55
N ARG A 837 15.88 -40.28 -5.04
CA ARG A 837 15.41 -40.26 -6.42
C ARG A 837 13.89 -40.26 -6.47
N ILE A 838 13.32 -39.46 -7.36
CA ILE A 838 11.87 -39.42 -7.63
C ILE A 838 11.61 -39.84 -9.06
N PHE A 839 10.61 -40.69 -9.26
CA PHE A 839 10.18 -41.21 -10.55
C PHE A 839 8.71 -40.88 -10.81
N ASP A 840 8.38 -40.56 -12.05
CA ASP A 840 6.98 -40.51 -12.49
C ASP A 840 6.39 -41.92 -12.69
N ILE A 841 5.09 -42.00 -13.04
CA ILE A 841 4.39 -43.27 -13.27
C ILE A 841 4.95 -44.10 -14.44
N THR A 842 5.76 -43.50 -15.33
CA THR A 842 6.42 -44.20 -16.45
C THR A 842 7.77 -44.77 -16.06
N GLY A 843 8.25 -44.46 -14.85
CA GLY A 843 9.58 -44.81 -14.37
C GLY A 843 10.68 -43.84 -14.80
N LYS A 844 10.32 -42.67 -15.36
CA LYS A 844 11.29 -41.62 -15.69
C LYS A 844 11.70 -40.92 -14.40
N ASN A 845 13.01 -40.81 -14.18
CA ASN A 845 13.57 -40.04 -13.06
C ASN A 845 13.35 -38.54 -13.31
N VAL A 846 12.71 -37.86 -12.36
CA VAL A 846 12.40 -36.41 -12.41
C VAL A 846 13.23 -35.59 -11.43
N TYR A 847 13.75 -36.21 -10.37
CA TYR A 847 14.55 -35.54 -9.36
C TYR A 847 15.59 -36.48 -8.76
N THR A 848 16.82 -36.00 -8.56
CA THR A 848 17.87 -36.75 -7.87
C THR A 848 18.70 -35.80 -7.02
N THR A 849 18.95 -36.18 -5.77
CA THR A 849 19.86 -35.45 -4.88
C THR A 849 20.67 -36.40 -4.00
N ILE A 850 21.82 -35.93 -3.51
CA ILE A 850 22.71 -36.65 -2.61
C ILE A 850 22.85 -35.82 -1.33
N HIS A 851 22.51 -36.42 -0.19
CA HIS A 851 22.74 -35.83 1.11
C HIS A 851 23.97 -36.47 1.76
N GLU A 852 25.06 -35.71 1.86
CA GLU A 852 26.36 -36.16 2.41
C GLU A 852 26.44 -35.97 3.92
N ASN A 853 25.63 -36.73 4.68
CA ASN A 853 25.42 -36.44 6.10
C ASN A 853 25.35 -37.67 7.02
N ASN A 854 26.30 -38.62 6.90
CA ASN A 854 26.49 -39.79 7.80
C ASN A 854 25.23 -40.23 8.59
N PHE A 855 24.16 -40.56 7.86
CA PHE A 855 22.82 -40.70 8.41
C PHE A 855 22.78 -41.87 9.41
N VAL A 856 22.55 -41.61 10.70
CA VAL A 856 22.39 -42.64 11.76
C VAL A 856 21.21 -42.26 12.63
N GLY A 857 20.37 -43.23 13.01
CA GLY A 857 19.15 -42.98 13.79
C GLY A 857 17.96 -42.59 12.92
N ILE A 858 17.00 -41.88 13.51
CA ILE A 858 15.85 -41.33 12.77
C ILE A 858 16.33 -40.08 12.03
N ASN A 859 16.13 -40.07 10.72
CA ASN A 859 16.54 -38.97 9.87
C ASN A 859 15.41 -38.59 8.92
N GLU A 860 15.44 -37.34 8.49
CA GLU A 860 14.46 -36.77 7.57
C GLU A 860 15.16 -36.15 6.36
N ILE A 861 14.57 -36.34 5.18
CA ILE A 861 14.98 -35.69 3.94
C ILE A 861 13.80 -34.90 3.40
N ILE A 862 14.03 -33.67 2.98
CA ILE A 862 13.00 -32.78 2.43
C ILE A 862 13.17 -32.69 0.92
N TRP A 863 12.05 -32.72 0.20
CA TRP A 863 11.98 -32.40 -1.21
C TRP A 863 10.84 -31.41 -1.47
N ASP A 864 11.12 -30.33 -2.19
CA ASP A 864 10.22 -29.20 -2.43
C ASP A 864 9.13 -29.46 -3.49
N GLY A 865 9.10 -30.66 -4.08
CA GLY A 865 8.16 -31.00 -5.14
C GLY A 865 8.59 -30.54 -6.54
N LYS A 866 9.83 -30.08 -6.70
CA LYS A 866 10.39 -29.60 -7.98
C LYS A 866 11.28 -30.65 -8.65
N ASP A 867 11.43 -30.54 -9.96
CA ASP A 867 12.34 -31.38 -10.73
C ASP A 867 13.81 -30.94 -10.57
N GLY A 868 14.73 -31.67 -11.21
CA GLY A 868 16.17 -31.36 -11.17
C GLY A 868 16.58 -30.00 -11.78
N TRP A 869 15.66 -29.27 -12.41
CA TRP A 869 15.87 -27.93 -12.98
C TRP A 869 15.21 -26.84 -12.13
N GLY A 870 14.59 -27.19 -11.00
CA GLY A 870 13.87 -26.25 -10.14
C GLY A 870 12.47 -25.88 -10.64
N THR A 871 11.91 -26.67 -11.56
CA THR A 871 10.54 -26.47 -12.07
C THR A 871 9.55 -27.34 -11.29
N ASP A 872 8.37 -26.82 -10.94
CA ASP A 872 7.34 -27.62 -10.28
C ASP A 872 6.90 -28.80 -11.15
N ILE A 873 6.81 -29.99 -10.54
CA ILE A 873 6.27 -31.16 -11.24
C ILE A 873 4.74 -31.10 -11.30
N ASN A 874 4.17 -31.68 -12.35
CA ASN A 874 2.73 -31.76 -12.52
C ASN A 874 2.04 -32.52 -11.37
N PRO A 875 0.79 -32.16 -11.00
CA PRO A 875 -0.02 -32.97 -10.10
C PRO A 875 -0.15 -34.42 -10.58
N GLY A 876 -0.02 -35.38 -9.67
CA GLY A 876 -0.05 -36.79 -10.04
C GLY A 876 0.62 -37.72 -9.04
N PHE A 877 0.78 -38.98 -9.46
CA PHE A 877 1.44 -40.01 -8.67
C PHE A 877 2.92 -40.09 -9.02
N TYR A 878 3.75 -40.12 -7.97
CA TYR A 878 5.19 -40.28 -8.08
C TYR A 878 5.67 -41.39 -7.15
N PHE A 879 6.86 -41.90 -7.42
CA PHE A 879 7.52 -42.91 -6.59
C PHE A 879 8.86 -42.37 -6.12
N VAL A 880 9.09 -42.45 -4.82
CA VAL A 880 10.37 -42.10 -4.21
C VAL A 880 11.19 -43.36 -3.95
N GLU A 881 12.49 -43.25 -4.15
CA GLU A 881 13.49 -44.23 -3.77
C GLU A 881 14.64 -43.54 -3.03
N ILE A 882 15.00 -44.04 -1.86
CA ILE A 882 16.09 -43.50 -1.03
C ILE A 882 17.05 -44.62 -0.68
N ASN A 883 18.31 -44.48 -1.08
CA ASN A 883 19.36 -45.46 -0.80
C ASN A 883 20.38 -44.89 0.19
N VAL A 884 20.63 -45.62 1.28
CA VAL A 884 21.66 -45.28 2.28
C VAL A 884 22.50 -46.53 2.54
N GLY A 885 23.75 -46.54 2.06
CA GLY A 885 24.60 -47.74 2.10
C GLY A 885 23.94 -48.94 1.41
N ASN A 886 23.69 -50.02 2.17
CA ASN A 886 23.03 -51.24 1.67
C ASN A 886 21.50 -51.25 1.87
N LYS A 887 20.91 -50.20 2.46
CA LYS A 887 19.45 -50.10 2.65
C LYS A 887 18.81 -49.27 1.55
N SER A 888 17.64 -49.71 1.12
CA SER A 888 16.80 -49.03 0.14
C SER A 888 15.39 -48.87 0.70
N PHE A 889 14.86 -47.66 0.58
CA PHE A 889 13.51 -47.28 0.98
C PHE A 889 12.75 -46.84 -0.26
N SER A 890 11.47 -47.19 -0.35
CA SER A 890 10.62 -46.69 -1.42
C SER A 890 9.22 -46.38 -0.92
N GLY A 891 8.53 -45.47 -1.62
CA GLY A 891 7.18 -45.08 -1.27
C GLY A 891 6.48 -44.34 -2.40
N LYS A 892 5.16 -44.21 -2.26
CA LYS A 892 4.31 -43.52 -3.23
C LYS A 892 3.99 -42.11 -2.74
N ILE A 893 4.11 -41.13 -3.63
CA ILE A 893 3.80 -39.72 -3.40
C ILE A 893 2.59 -39.31 -4.23
N ILE A 894 1.74 -38.45 -3.68
CA ILE A 894 0.60 -37.82 -4.35
C ILE A 894 0.82 -36.31 -4.32
N LYS A 895 1.21 -35.73 -5.47
CA LYS A 895 1.28 -34.27 -5.66
C LYS A 895 -0.09 -33.76 -6.08
N LEU A 896 -0.64 -32.83 -5.31
CA LEU A 896 -1.89 -32.14 -5.60
C LEU A 896 -1.67 -30.95 -6.52
#